data_AF-A0A397VPC4-F1
#
_entry.id   AF-A0A397VPC4-F1
#
_cell.length_a   1.000
_cell.length_b   1.000
_cell.length_c   1.000
_cell.angle_alpha   90.00
_cell.angle_beta   90.00
_cell.angle_gamma   90.00
#
_symmetry.space_group_name_H-M   'P 1'
#
loop_
_entity.id
_entity.type
_entity.pdbx_description
1 polymer ?
#
loop_
_entity_poly.entity_id
_entity_poly.type
_entity_poly.pdbx_seq_one_letter_code
_entity_poly.pdbx_strand_id
1 'polypeptide(L)'
;MGYRNPYRTWKKSKFYGGSSEICEEEDFSRLAVKIKISPEEFFTLSFLKLPGCVPIDVRASFKKLYPRSEVQKGNSLKFYLKMCDLGGKIDMPITRMWNYYKTAKESDSTESAEHMREVADYCIIDTLRYQQLIVKRNIINNYREVASIAYVSLFDTHYRANGMKKRTRLHKIEFPFNGRNLQAWSVLHENKIDKKGLYPLVLEKLLDKRNKMKAQLEILSNIKDYMELVNSKIKGENLSVAEAIDYTLKNAEDKKKRAKINKILIPFINESYENFKIEYDSICFDHIYLDSKQKAVKVYMNTFYSETGNSLSPFFLRQLAGAVTTMGQFNIKLVAEYVLKKGYEIQYGDTDLLYLTCPEDNYKKCDLAYRTNSISTLEYWTKMVNITIKVIEKLRNEVNTYLKIKSRSTYLKMAYEEIYQLCDRYQPPLSDKIWQLKDTDEKYKQIDEYSQKKAKKWLEEYVDGLSGISPKMMLNRGYAYKHAYKNAIKTAQYILYQKVGNTYEIFHGEWLSFEDFKATNNVERLWEKFIEYARAYTENDNLLISEWIKKSICSDFTKHLNVLIPIIKKYNVFFHKLVYHMRYKEHITISDKIGQPETMKKNEMITEQPTLSHISKTDQLALESFLNTWNKAVSLL
;
A
#
# COMPACT_ATOMS: atom_id res chain seq x y z
N MET A 1 -5.25 -50.39 48.64
CA MET A 1 -4.84 -50.26 47.22
C MET A 1 -5.87 -49.42 46.48
N GLY A 2 -5.42 -48.38 45.77
CA GLY A 2 -6.16 -47.71 44.68
C GLY A 2 -7.20 -46.65 45.06
N TYR A 3 -6.77 -45.40 45.32
CA TYR A 3 -7.66 -44.23 45.26
C TYR A 3 -7.61 -43.56 43.88
N ARG A 4 -8.79 -43.46 43.25
CA ARG A 4 -9.08 -42.84 41.96
C ARG A 4 -8.93 -41.30 42.03
N ASN A 5 -8.26 -40.73 41.04
CA ASN A 5 -8.17 -39.28 40.79
C ASN A 5 -9.39 -38.82 39.95
N PRO A 6 -10.18 -37.81 40.38
CA PRO A 6 -11.35 -37.34 39.67
C PRO A 6 -11.04 -36.08 38.85
N TYR A 7 -10.64 -36.24 37.59
CA TYR A 7 -10.77 -35.17 36.59
C TYR A 7 -11.56 -35.68 35.39
N ARG A 8 -12.87 -35.39 35.47
CA ARG A 8 -13.88 -35.62 34.44
C ARG A 8 -13.56 -34.78 33.20
N THR A 9 -13.45 -35.48 32.08
CA THR A 9 -13.55 -34.98 30.70
C THR A 9 -14.75 -34.04 30.51
N TRP A 10 -14.52 -32.81 30.06
CA TRP A 10 -15.56 -31.99 29.43
C TRP A 10 -15.55 -32.22 27.93
N LYS A 11 -16.70 -32.68 27.41
CA LYS A 11 -16.97 -33.03 26.02
C LYS A 11 -17.02 -31.76 25.15
N LYS A 12 -16.44 -31.84 23.94
CA LYS A 12 -16.72 -30.91 22.82
C LYS A 12 -18.18 -31.11 22.37
N SER A 13 -19.00 -30.07 22.43
CA SER A 13 -20.25 -30.00 21.67
C SER A 13 -19.97 -29.45 20.26
N LYS A 14 -20.44 -30.17 19.23
CA LYS A 14 -20.53 -29.68 17.85
C LYS A 14 -21.73 -28.74 17.76
N PHE A 15 -21.52 -27.54 17.22
CA PHE A 15 -22.58 -26.75 16.58
C PHE A 15 -22.24 -26.62 15.09
N TYR A 16 -23.20 -26.98 14.24
CA TYR A 16 -23.18 -26.75 12.80
C TYR A 16 -24.05 -25.52 12.49
N GLY A 17 -23.57 -24.67 11.58
CA GLY A 17 -24.38 -23.78 10.74
C GLY A 17 -24.20 -22.28 10.97
N GLY A 18 -23.75 -21.56 9.93
CA GLY A 18 -23.97 -20.12 9.78
C GLY A 18 -22.71 -19.29 9.53
N SER A 19 -22.56 -18.80 8.31
CA SER A 19 -21.47 -17.96 7.80
C SER A 19 -21.46 -16.54 8.37
N SER A 20 -20.38 -16.14 9.03
CA SER A 20 -19.86 -14.76 9.06
C SER A 20 -18.42 -14.75 9.60
N GLU A 21 -17.63 -13.84 9.03
CA GLU A 21 -16.22 -13.49 9.30
C GLU A 21 -15.55 -14.11 10.54
N ILE A 22 -14.62 -15.04 10.30
CA ILE A 22 -13.63 -15.43 11.30
C ILE A 22 -12.52 -14.37 11.26
N CYS A 23 -12.63 -13.37 12.13
CA CYS A 23 -11.43 -12.82 12.76
C CYS A 23 -10.65 -13.99 13.35
N GLU A 24 -9.40 -14.18 12.96
CA GLU A 24 -8.51 -15.14 13.63
C GLU A 24 -8.42 -14.74 15.12
N GLU A 25 -9.23 -15.36 15.97
CA GLU A 25 -9.01 -15.37 17.41
C GLU A 25 -7.62 -15.98 17.62
N GLU A 26 -6.67 -15.17 18.10
CA GLU A 26 -5.39 -15.66 18.59
C GLU A 26 -5.67 -16.72 19.66
N ASP A 27 -5.43 -17.97 19.29
CA ASP A 27 -5.62 -19.14 20.15
C ASP A 27 -4.81 -18.95 21.44
N PHE A 28 -5.50 -18.63 22.56
CA PHE A 28 -4.96 -18.49 23.91
C PHE A 28 -4.49 -19.85 24.45
N SER A 29 -3.58 -20.48 23.73
CA SER A 29 -3.03 -21.79 24.02
C SER A 29 -2.09 -21.70 25.23
N ARG A 30 -2.32 -22.56 26.23
CA ARG A 30 -1.35 -22.79 27.31
C ARG A 30 -0.07 -23.37 26.70
N LEU A 31 0.97 -22.54 26.56
CA LEU A 31 2.26 -22.99 26.04
C LEU A 31 3.08 -23.60 27.18
N ALA A 32 3.48 -24.87 27.00
CA ALA A 32 4.47 -25.51 27.84
C ALA A 32 5.87 -25.24 27.28
N VAL A 33 6.68 -24.47 28.00
CA VAL A 33 8.03 -24.08 27.60
C VAL A 33 9.05 -24.74 28.53
N LYS A 34 10.08 -25.36 27.95
CA LYS A 34 11.22 -25.92 28.70
C LYS A 34 12.32 -24.89 28.82
N ILE A 35 12.57 -24.42 30.03
CA ILE A 35 13.67 -23.52 30.37
C ILE A 35 14.89 -24.37 30.70
N LYS A 36 16.01 -24.15 30.00
CA LYS A 36 17.28 -24.82 30.37
C LYS A 36 17.87 -24.15 31.61
N ILE A 37 18.12 -24.91 32.67
CA ILE A 37 18.71 -24.43 33.93
C ILE A 37 20.22 -24.66 33.93
N SER A 38 20.65 -25.88 33.63
CA SER A 38 22.05 -26.29 33.51
C SER A 38 22.23 -27.17 32.25
N PRO A 39 23.45 -27.62 31.89
CA PRO A 39 23.64 -28.55 30.79
C PRO A 39 22.72 -29.79 30.84
N GLU A 40 22.41 -30.26 32.05
CA GLU A 40 21.71 -31.52 32.35
C GLU A 40 20.28 -31.31 32.93
N GLU A 41 19.93 -30.12 33.44
CA GLU A 41 18.62 -29.85 34.05
C GLU A 41 17.76 -28.89 33.21
N PHE A 42 16.50 -29.27 33.00
CA PHE A 42 15.45 -28.43 32.40
C PHE A 42 14.30 -28.21 33.39
N PHE A 43 13.69 -27.02 33.33
CA PHE A 43 12.52 -26.63 34.11
C PHE A 43 11.35 -26.37 33.16
N THR A 44 10.27 -27.15 33.28
CA THR A 44 9.08 -26.99 32.45
C THR A 44 8.13 -25.99 33.11
N LEU A 45 7.74 -24.96 32.38
CA LEU A 45 6.77 -23.96 32.80
C LEU A 45 5.60 -23.94 31.82
N SER A 46 4.37 -23.92 32.33
CA SER A 46 3.17 -23.66 31.55
C SER A 46 2.59 -22.31 31.94
N PHE A 47 2.38 -21.42 30.98
CA PHE A 47 1.80 -20.10 31.24
C PHE A 47 0.87 -19.67 30.11
N LEU A 48 0.01 -18.69 30.40
CA LEU A 48 -0.82 -18.01 29.42
C LEU A 48 0.02 -16.93 28.74
N LYS A 49 0.18 -17.01 27.42
CA LYS A 49 0.92 -16.00 26.65
C LYS A 49 0.01 -14.80 26.41
N LEU A 50 0.34 -13.67 27.04
CA LEU A 50 -0.34 -12.39 26.82
C LEU A 50 0.57 -11.47 25.98
N PRO A 51 0.08 -10.92 24.84
CA PRO A 51 0.85 -9.96 24.05
C PRO A 51 1.35 -8.77 24.90
N GLY A 52 2.62 -8.41 24.76
CA GLY A 52 3.24 -7.32 25.52
C GLY A 52 3.69 -7.69 26.95
N CYS A 53 3.35 -8.87 27.47
CA CYS A 53 3.79 -9.32 28.80
C CYS A 53 4.94 -10.33 28.70
N VAL A 54 5.96 -10.16 29.56
CA VAL A 54 7.06 -11.13 29.70
C VAL A 54 6.90 -11.85 31.04
N PRO A 55 6.43 -13.11 31.04
CA PRO A 55 6.38 -13.89 32.27
C PRO A 55 7.80 -14.22 32.73
N ILE A 56 8.08 -13.99 34.00
CA ILE A 56 9.37 -14.33 34.62
C ILE A 56 9.09 -15.19 35.84
N ASP A 57 9.47 -16.45 35.77
CA ASP A 57 9.37 -17.35 36.91
C ASP A 57 10.61 -17.15 37.81
N VAL A 58 10.36 -16.69 39.04
CA VAL A 58 11.42 -16.40 40.02
C VAL A 58 12.14 -17.68 40.43
N ARG A 59 11.43 -18.81 40.54
CA ARG A 59 12.03 -20.10 40.90
C ARG A 59 12.96 -20.60 39.80
N ALA A 60 12.57 -20.48 38.55
CA ALA A 60 13.41 -20.78 37.39
C ALA A 60 14.64 -19.87 37.33
N SER A 61 14.47 -18.58 37.63
CA SER A 61 15.58 -17.62 37.68
C SER A 61 16.57 -17.93 38.79
N PHE A 62 16.11 -18.23 39.99
CA PHE A 62 16.98 -18.61 41.12
C PHE A 62 17.65 -19.96 40.90
N LYS A 63 16.99 -20.92 40.26
CA LYS A 63 17.63 -22.18 39.85
C LYS A 63 18.78 -21.97 38.86
N LYS A 64 18.72 -20.94 38.00
CA LYS A 64 19.81 -20.58 37.09
C LYS A 64 20.96 -19.88 37.82
N LEU A 65 20.64 -19.03 38.79
CA LEU A 65 21.64 -18.33 39.62
C LEU A 65 22.34 -19.27 40.60
N TYR A 66 21.63 -20.30 41.08
CA TYR A 66 22.14 -21.29 42.03
C TYR A 66 21.83 -22.71 41.52
N PRO A 67 22.64 -23.22 40.58
CA PRO A 67 22.50 -24.58 40.08
C PRO A 67 22.61 -25.61 41.22
N ARG A 68 21.98 -26.77 41.07
CA ARG A 68 21.98 -27.83 42.11
C ARG A 68 23.37 -28.29 42.53
N SER A 69 24.37 -28.18 41.63
CA SER A 69 25.77 -28.46 41.92
C SER A 69 26.33 -27.60 43.05
N GLU A 70 25.78 -26.41 43.28
CA GLU A 70 26.28 -25.42 44.25
C GLU A 70 25.49 -25.41 45.57
N VAL A 71 24.21 -25.78 45.57
CA VAL A 71 23.30 -25.60 46.72
C VAL A 71 22.62 -26.88 47.24
N GLN A 72 23.06 -28.04 46.73
CA GLN A 72 22.88 -29.43 47.17
C GLN A 72 21.48 -29.96 47.59
N LYS A 73 20.41 -29.17 47.81
CA LYS A 73 19.00 -29.66 47.88
C LYS A 73 17.88 -28.62 48.07
N GLY A 74 18.17 -27.35 48.35
CA GLY A 74 17.10 -26.36 48.59
C GLY A 74 16.52 -25.76 47.30
N ASN A 75 15.20 -25.76 47.12
CA ASN A 75 14.53 -25.13 45.96
C ASN A 75 13.21 -24.42 46.29
N SER A 76 12.89 -24.30 47.58
CA SER A 76 11.68 -23.66 48.09
C SER A 76 11.89 -22.15 48.25
N LEU A 77 10.79 -21.40 48.29
CA LEU A 77 10.81 -19.97 48.60
C LEU A 77 11.53 -19.70 49.93
N LYS A 78 11.19 -20.46 50.98
CA LYS A 78 11.82 -20.37 52.30
C LYS A 78 13.35 -20.53 52.25
N PHE A 79 13.83 -21.44 51.40
CA PHE A 79 15.25 -21.65 51.20
C PHE A 79 15.94 -20.43 50.55
N TYR A 80 15.37 -19.90 49.46
CA TYR A 80 15.96 -18.74 48.79
C TYR A 80 15.86 -17.45 49.61
N LEU A 81 14.82 -17.29 50.44
CA LEU A 81 14.72 -16.18 51.39
C LEU A 81 15.85 -16.21 52.42
N LYS A 82 16.08 -17.38 53.04
CA LYS A 82 17.19 -17.57 53.98
C LYS A 82 18.54 -17.30 53.31
N MET A 83 18.72 -17.76 52.07
CA MET A 83 19.97 -17.55 51.31
C MET A 83 20.23 -16.08 50.96
N CYS A 84 19.20 -15.25 50.90
CA CYS A 84 19.32 -13.83 50.57
C CYS A 84 19.25 -12.91 51.80
N ASP A 85 19.36 -13.49 53.00
CA ASP A 85 19.19 -12.82 54.30
C ASP A 85 17.89 -12.01 54.38
N LEU A 86 16.83 -12.55 53.78
CA LEU A 86 15.48 -12.02 53.89
C LEU A 86 14.75 -12.79 54.99
N GLY A 87 14.02 -12.05 55.83
CA GLY A 87 13.30 -12.61 56.98
C GLY A 87 12.39 -13.80 56.63
N GLY A 88 12.14 -14.65 57.63
CA GLY A 88 11.32 -15.85 57.48
C GLY A 88 9.90 -15.57 56.98
N LYS A 89 9.28 -16.62 56.43
CA LYS A 89 7.87 -16.67 56.05
C LYS A 89 7.11 -17.50 57.09
N ILE A 90 5.90 -17.07 57.46
CA ILE A 90 4.92 -17.89 58.20
C ILE A 90 4.36 -18.92 57.22
N ASP A 91 4.50 -20.21 57.52
CA ASP A 91 3.99 -21.29 56.66
C ASP A 91 2.59 -21.69 57.13
N MET A 92 1.58 -21.60 56.27
CA MET A 92 0.21 -22.00 56.58
C MET A 92 -0.06 -23.40 56.02
N PRO A 93 -0.32 -24.41 56.86
CA PRO A 93 -0.67 -25.74 56.38
C PRO A 93 -1.93 -25.70 55.52
N ILE A 94 -1.91 -26.41 54.39
CA ILE A 94 -3.04 -26.43 53.45
C ILE A 94 -4.35 -26.90 54.11
N THR A 95 -4.27 -27.81 55.07
CA THR A 95 -5.41 -28.30 55.86
C THR A 95 -6.04 -27.18 56.70
N ARG A 96 -5.21 -26.31 57.29
CA ARG A 96 -5.66 -25.15 58.06
C ARG A 96 -6.37 -24.13 57.15
N MET A 97 -5.79 -23.85 55.99
CA MET A 97 -6.40 -22.95 55.00
C MET A 97 -7.76 -23.45 54.50
N TRP A 98 -7.88 -24.75 54.21
CA TRP A 98 -9.17 -25.34 53.81
C TRP A 98 -10.20 -25.33 54.93
N ASN A 99 -9.78 -25.55 56.18
CA ASN A 99 -10.68 -25.45 57.33
C ASN A 99 -11.20 -24.02 57.49
N TYR A 100 -10.32 -23.01 57.41
CA TYR A 100 -10.71 -21.61 57.46
C TYR A 100 -11.69 -21.23 56.35
N TYR A 101 -11.43 -21.68 55.14
CA TYR A 101 -12.35 -21.45 54.01
C TYR A 101 -13.69 -22.16 54.20
N LYS A 102 -13.70 -23.38 54.77
CA LYS A 102 -14.93 -24.13 55.05
C LYS A 102 -15.76 -23.45 56.13
N THR A 103 -15.13 -23.04 57.24
CA THR A 103 -15.79 -22.32 58.34
C THR A 103 -16.37 -20.99 57.87
N ALA A 104 -15.63 -20.22 57.08
CA ALA A 104 -16.11 -18.96 56.50
C ALA A 104 -17.27 -19.13 55.50
N LYS A 105 -17.42 -20.33 54.91
CA LYS A 105 -18.55 -20.65 54.03
C LYS A 105 -19.80 -21.09 54.80
N GLU A 106 -19.62 -21.69 55.98
CA GLU A 106 -20.70 -22.26 56.80
C GLU A 106 -21.31 -21.23 57.77
N SER A 107 -20.55 -20.23 58.23
CA SER A 107 -21.05 -19.16 59.11
C SER A 107 -20.28 -17.86 58.92
N ASP A 108 -20.99 -16.73 58.82
CA ASP A 108 -20.40 -15.38 58.77
C ASP A 108 -20.27 -14.82 60.20
N SER A 109 -19.15 -15.12 60.85
CA SER A 109 -18.81 -14.67 62.21
C SER A 109 -17.54 -13.83 62.22
N THR A 110 -17.35 -13.02 63.28
CA THR A 110 -16.12 -12.23 63.46
C THR A 110 -14.86 -13.10 63.43
N GLU A 111 -14.91 -14.29 64.04
CA GLU A 111 -13.82 -15.29 64.01
C GLU A 111 -13.55 -15.82 62.59
N SER A 112 -14.59 -16.03 61.80
CA SER A 112 -14.45 -16.47 60.40
C SER A 112 -13.78 -15.39 59.51
N ALA A 113 -14.06 -14.11 59.77
CA ALA A 113 -13.45 -12.98 59.08
C ALA A 113 -11.96 -12.82 59.44
N GLU A 114 -11.60 -13.02 60.71
CA GLU A 114 -10.20 -13.03 61.18
C GLU A 114 -9.40 -14.15 60.51
N HIS A 115 -9.97 -15.36 60.41
CA HIS A 115 -9.34 -16.48 59.71
C HIS A 115 -9.10 -16.18 58.22
N MET A 116 -10.07 -15.58 57.53
CA MET A 116 -9.89 -15.19 56.11
C MET A 116 -8.88 -14.06 55.93
N ARG A 117 -8.77 -13.15 56.91
CA ARG A 117 -7.72 -12.13 56.95
C ARG A 117 -6.33 -12.75 57.06
N GLU A 118 -6.17 -13.76 57.92
CA GLU A 118 -4.90 -14.50 58.05
C GLU A 118 -4.50 -15.19 56.73
N VAL A 119 -5.47 -15.76 56.00
CA VAL A 119 -5.22 -16.34 54.66
C VAL A 119 -4.81 -15.29 53.64
N ALA A 120 -5.44 -14.11 53.66
CA ALA A 120 -5.10 -13.00 52.77
C ALA A 120 -3.69 -12.46 53.06
N ASP A 121 -3.36 -12.24 54.33
CA ASP A 121 -2.03 -11.77 54.76
C ASP A 121 -0.93 -12.75 54.35
N TYR A 122 -1.18 -14.05 54.51
CA TYR A 122 -0.28 -15.11 54.03
C TYR A 122 -0.02 -15.00 52.52
N CYS A 123 -1.07 -14.85 51.69
CA CYS A 123 -0.95 -14.71 50.24
C CYS A 123 -0.20 -13.43 49.81
N ILE A 124 -0.45 -12.32 50.50
CA ILE A 124 0.21 -11.03 50.24
C ILE A 124 1.70 -11.13 50.55
N ILE A 125 2.05 -11.69 51.72
CA ILE A 125 3.44 -11.88 52.13
C ILE A 125 4.16 -12.76 51.10
N ASP A 126 3.56 -13.86 50.65
CA ASP A 126 4.18 -14.74 49.65
C ASP A 126 4.49 -14.03 48.33
N THR A 127 3.58 -13.20 47.87
CA THR A 127 3.76 -12.40 46.65
C THR A 127 4.89 -11.38 46.82
N LEU A 128 4.91 -10.67 47.95
CA LEU A 128 5.92 -9.67 48.27
C LEU A 128 7.32 -10.28 48.36
N ARG A 129 7.45 -11.48 48.95
CA ARG A 129 8.73 -12.19 49.10
C ARG A 129 9.35 -12.53 47.74
N TYR A 130 8.57 -12.91 46.74
CA TYR A 130 9.08 -13.13 45.38
C TYR A 130 9.61 -11.84 44.75
N GLN A 131 8.92 -10.72 44.93
CA GLN A 131 9.37 -9.42 44.43
C GLN A 131 10.68 -8.97 45.09
N GLN A 132 10.80 -9.13 46.41
CA GLN A 132 12.03 -8.83 47.16
C GLN A 132 13.22 -9.65 46.66
N LEU A 133 13.01 -10.94 46.35
CA LEU A 133 14.05 -11.79 45.78
C LEU A 133 14.53 -11.32 44.40
N ILE A 134 13.61 -10.92 43.51
CA ILE A 134 13.95 -10.37 42.18
C ILE A 134 14.82 -9.12 42.32
N VAL A 135 14.44 -8.21 43.21
CA VAL A 135 15.15 -6.94 43.45
C VAL A 135 16.52 -7.20 44.08
N LYS A 136 16.59 -8.03 45.13
CA LYS A 136 17.84 -8.35 45.85
C LYS A 136 18.91 -8.95 44.95
N ARG A 137 18.53 -9.73 43.93
CA ARG A 137 19.46 -10.34 42.96
C ARG A 137 19.49 -9.64 41.59
N ASN A 138 18.87 -8.47 41.48
CA ASN A 138 18.89 -7.61 40.29
C ASN A 138 18.53 -8.35 38.98
N ILE A 139 17.60 -9.31 39.04
CA ILE A 139 17.38 -10.29 37.97
C ILE A 139 16.94 -9.62 36.66
N ILE A 140 16.00 -8.68 36.74
CA ILE A 140 15.44 -8.01 35.56
C ILE A 140 16.52 -7.18 34.86
N ASN A 141 17.32 -6.42 35.60
CA ASN A 141 18.37 -5.60 35.00
C ASN A 141 19.47 -6.45 34.35
N ASN A 142 19.84 -7.58 34.96
CA ASN A 142 20.76 -8.53 34.34
C ASN A 142 20.21 -9.08 33.01
N TYR A 143 18.92 -9.43 32.96
CA TYR A 143 18.28 -9.85 31.72
C TYR A 143 18.20 -8.74 30.67
N ARG A 144 18.00 -7.48 31.08
CA ARG A 144 18.03 -6.33 30.18
C ARG A 144 19.41 -6.12 29.58
N GLU A 145 20.46 -6.21 30.39
CA GLU A 145 21.84 -6.06 29.92
C GLU A 145 22.21 -7.17 28.94
N VAL A 146 21.88 -8.42 29.27
CA VAL A 146 22.10 -9.56 28.37
C VAL A 146 21.30 -9.42 27.07
N ALA A 147 20.07 -8.88 27.12
CA ALA A 147 19.26 -8.61 25.95
C ALA A 147 19.91 -7.55 25.05
N SER A 148 20.45 -6.49 25.67
CA SER A 148 21.21 -5.42 25.00
C SER A 148 22.47 -5.97 24.33
N ILE A 149 23.32 -6.67 25.08
CA ILE A 149 24.59 -7.22 24.58
C ILE A 149 24.37 -8.24 23.46
N ALA A 150 23.38 -9.13 23.60
CA ALA A 150 23.16 -10.21 22.66
C ALA A 150 22.16 -9.89 21.55
N TYR A 151 21.55 -8.70 21.54
CA TYR A 151 20.49 -8.29 20.62
C TYR A 151 19.35 -9.32 20.53
N VAL A 152 18.89 -9.82 21.68
CA VAL A 152 17.76 -10.77 21.78
C VAL A 152 16.65 -10.18 22.63
N SER A 153 15.43 -10.70 22.49
CA SER A 153 14.31 -10.24 23.31
C SER A 153 14.53 -10.54 24.81
N LEU A 154 13.93 -9.73 25.69
CA LEU A 154 13.95 -9.99 27.14
C LEU A 154 13.31 -11.34 27.49
N PHE A 155 12.36 -11.80 26.68
CA PHE A 155 11.81 -13.15 26.79
C PHE A 155 12.90 -14.21 26.53
N ASP A 156 13.65 -14.07 25.44
CA ASP A 156 14.67 -15.06 25.08
C ASP A 156 15.83 -15.12 26.07
N THR A 157 16.14 -14.03 26.79
CA THR A 157 17.16 -14.07 27.87
C THR A 157 16.72 -14.95 29.03
N HIS A 158 15.43 -14.97 29.37
CA HIS A 158 14.89 -15.83 30.42
C HIS A 158 14.62 -17.27 29.93
N TYR A 159 14.16 -17.47 28.70
CA TYR A 159 13.67 -18.78 28.25
C TYR A 159 14.70 -19.60 27.44
N ARG A 160 15.71 -18.99 26.82
CA ARG A 160 16.69 -19.69 25.94
C ARG A 160 18.08 -19.82 26.58
N ALA A 161 18.81 -20.89 26.23
CA ALA A 161 20.16 -21.16 26.71
C ALA A 161 21.21 -20.23 26.08
N ASN A 162 22.29 -19.91 26.82
CA ASN A 162 23.39 -19.07 26.31
C ASN A 162 24.03 -19.62 25.02
N GLY A 163 24.10 -20.94 24.82
CA GLY A 163 24.61 -21.54 23.58
C GLY A 163 23.71 -21.36 22.35
N MET A 164 22.39 -21.15 22.53
CA MET A 164 21.50 -20.78 21.43
C MET A 164 21.67 -19.32 20.98
N LYS A 165 22.47 -18.53 21.72
CA LYS A 165 22.89 -17.18 21.29
C LYS A 165 24.01 -17.20 20.25
N LYS A 166 24.59 -18.38 19.94
CA LYS A 166 25.61 -18.58 18.89
C LYS A 166 25.38 -19.89 18.13
N ARG A 167 24.49 -19.91 17.13
CA ARG A 167 24.50 -20.92 16.02
C ARG A 167 23.81 -20.40 14.76
N THR A 168 23.91 -19.11 14.49
CA THR A 168 23.39 -18.52 13.27
C THR A 168 24.49 -18.50 12.22
N ARG A 169 24.29 -19.14 11.06
CA ARG A 169 25.21 -18.98 9.92
C ARG A 169 25.11 -17.54 9.44
N LEU A 170 26.18 -16.79 9.62
CA LEU A 170 26.30 -15.40 9.19
C LEU A 170 26.95 -15.36 7.81
N HIS A 171 26.44 -14.48 6.96
CA HIS A 171 27.07 -14.13 5.69
C HIS A 171 27.62 -12.72 5.80
N LYS A 172 28.93 -12.56 5.57
CA LYS A 172 29.61 -11.27 5.63
C LYS A 172 29.42 -10.52 4.32
N ILE A 173 29.06 -9.24 4.44
CA ILE A 173 28.85 -8.32 3.32
C ILE A 173 29.73 -7.11 3.59
N GLU A 174 30.56 -6.74 2.61
CA GLU A 174 31.42 -5.56 2.70
C GLU A 174 31.02 -4.56 1.62
N PHE A 175 30.96 -3.27 1.98
CA PHE A 175 30.57 -2.23 1.02
C PHE A 175 31.21 -0.87 1.36
N PRO A 176 31.56 -0.06 0.34
CA PRO A 176 32.09 1.28 0.54
C PRO A 176 30.98 2.27 0.92
N PHE A 177 31.26 3.16 1.88
CA PHE A 177 30.36 4.24 2.29
C PHE A 177 31.18 5.42 2.85
N ASN A 178 30.98 6.63 2.31
CA ASN A 178 31.74 7.85 2.69
C ASN A 178 33.27 7.64 2.74
N GLY A 179 33.82 6.97 1.71
CA GLY A 179 35.25 6.69 1.60
C GLY A 179 35.79 5.64 2.57
N ARG A 180 34.93 4.93 3.32
CA ARG A 180 35.31 3.83 4.23
C ARG A 180 34.63 2.53 3.83
N ASN A 181 35.33 1.40 3.99
CA ASN A 181 34.71 0.09 3.83
C ASN A 181 34.01 -0.31 5.13
N LEU A 182 32.69 -0.50 5.06
CA LEU A 182 31.88 -0.99 6.16
C LEU A 182 31.65 -2.50 6.01
N GLN A 183 31.50 -3.17 7.16
CA GLN A 183 31.17 -4.59 7.23
C GLN A 183 29.79 -4.76 7.84
N ALA A 184 28.99 -5.63 7.24
CA ALA A 184 27.68 -6.07 7.72
C ALA A 184 27.62 -7.60 7.74
N TRP A 185 26.73 -8.14 8.58
CA TRP A 185 26.43 -9.56 8.62
C TRP A 185 24.94 -9.79 8.42
N SER A 186 24.59 -10.70 7.51
CA SER A 186 23.23 -11.17 7.33
C SER A 186 23.05 -12.58 7.88
N VAL A 187 21.87 -12.85 8.42
CA VAL A 187 21.50 -14.16 8.93
C VAL A 187 20.98 -15.01 7.78
N LEU A 188 21.59 -16.17 7.55
CA LEU A 188 21.05 -17.15 6.61
C LEU A 188 19.83 -17.84 7.24
N HIS A 189 18.63 -17.37 6.88
CA HIS A 189 17.37 -17.82 7.46
C HIS A 189 16.75 -19.03 6.73
N GLU A 190 17.20 -19.39 5.52
CA GLU A 190 16.67 -20.53 4.74
C GLU A 190 15.14 -20.54 4.60
N ASN A 191 14.55 -19.35 4.48
CA ASN A 191 13.09 -19.12 4.48
C ASN A 191 12.32 -19.63 5.72
N LYS A 192 13.00 -19.95 6.84
CA LYS A 192 12.36 -20.34 8.10
C LYS A 192 11.86 -19.11 8.85
N ILE A 193 10.57 -19.10 9.20
CA ILE A 193 9.88 -17.95 9.82
C ILE A 193 10.53 -17.53 11.14
N ASP A 194 10.92 -18.49 11.97
CA ASP A 194 11.59 -18.27 13.27
C ASP A 194 12.99 -17.64 13.16
N LYS A 195 13.55 -17.59 11.94
CA LYS A 195 14.87 -17.00 11.65
C LYS A 195 14.79 -15.70 10.85
N LYS A 196 13.61 -15.31 10.35
CA LYS A 196 13.43 -14.07 9.59
C LYS A 196 13.32 -12.88 10.56
N GLY A 197 14.03 -11.81 10.23
CA GLY A 197 13.86 -10.52 10.92
C GLY A 197 12.60 -9.79 10.47
N LEU A 198 12.34 -8.62 11.08
CA LEU A 198 11.17 -7.79 10.78
C LEU A 198 11.08 -7.41 9.29
N TYR A 199 12.19 -6.96 8.69
CA TYR A 199 12.22 -6.52 7.29
C TYR A 199 11.81 -7.61 6.30
N PRO A 200 12.45 -8.80 6.28
CA PRO A 200 12.01 -9.90 5.42
C PRO A 200 10.53 -10.26 5.61
N LEU A 201 10.03 -10.29 6.86
CA LEU A 201 8.63 -10.65 7.15
C LEU A 201 7.65 -9.63 6.59
N VAL A 202 7.90 -8.33 6.77
CA VAL A 202 7.04 -7.27 6.25
C VAL A 202 7.06 -7.25 4.72
N LEU A 203 8.25 -7.33 4.11
CA LEU A 203 8.39 -7.32 2.65
C LEU A 203 7.74 -8.55 2.00
N GLU A 204 7.85 -9.73 2.62
CA GLU A 204 7.19 -10.94 2.15
C GLU A 204 5.67 -10.82 2.18
N LYS A 205 5.09 -10.33 3.29
CA LYS A 205 3.64 -10.09 3.39
C LYS A 205 3.15 -9.10 2.32
N LEU A 206 3.90 -8.02 2.08
CA LEU A 206 3.57 -7.03 1.06
C LEU A 206 3.68 -7.60 -0.36
N LEU A 207 4.73 -8.39 -0.62
CA LEU A 207 4.93 -9.07 -1.88
C LEU A 207 3.81 -10.06 -2.17
N ASP A 208 3.41 -10.87 -1.19
CA ASP A 208 2.31 -11.82 -1.33
C ASP A 208 0.98 -11.12 -1.59
N LYS A 209 0.71 -10.00 -0.88
CA LYS A 209 -0.46 -9.15 -1.12
C LYS A 209 -0.46 -8.61 -2.55
N ARG A 210 0.69 -8.13 -3.03
CA ARG A 210 0.84 -7.62 -4.40
C ARG A 210 0.68 -8.72 -5.46
N ASN A 211 1.22 -9.91 -5.21
CA ASN A 211 1.14 -11.04 -6.14
C ASN A 211 -0.32 -11.51 -6.31
N LYS A 212 -1.11 -11.54 -5.24
CA LYS A 212 -2.56 -11.83 -5.32
C LYS A 212 -3.29 -10.80 -6.18
N MET A 213 -2.99 -9.51 -6.00
CA MET A 213 -3.58 -8.44 -6.83
C MET A 213 -3.16 -8.56 -8.29
N LYS A 214 -1.88 -8.87 -8.57
CA LYS A 214 -1.40 -9.07 -9.95
C LYS A 214 -2.07 -10.26 -10.65
N ALA A 215 -2.30 -11.36 -9.95
CA ALA A 215 -3.00 -12.52 -10.51
C ALA A 215 -4.45 -12.18 -10.88
N GLN A 216 -5.14 -11.39 -10.05
CA GLN A 216 -6.48 -10.87 -10.36
C GLN A 216 -6.45 -9.87 -11.52
N LEU A 217 -5.44 -8.99 -11.57
CA LEU A 217 -5.26 -8.01 -12.64
C LEU A 217 -5.04 -8.69 -14.00
N GLU A 218 -4.28 -9.78 -14.05
CA GLU A 218 -4.08 -10.56 -15.28
C GLU A 218 -5.41 -11.14 -15.80
N ILE A 219 -6.29 -11.59 -14.92
CA ILE A 219 -7.63 -12.07 -15.30
C ILE A 219 -8.46 -10.91 -15.88
N LEU A 220 -8.50 -9.77 -15.19
CA LEU A 220 -9.24 -8.59 -15.63
C LEU A 220 -8.70 -8.02 -16.95
N SER A 221 -7.38 -7.98 -17.13
CA SER A 221 -6.75 -7.52 -18.37
C SER A 221 -7.18 -8.39 -19.54
N ASN A 222 -7.15 -9.71 -19.39
CA ASN A 222 -7.62 -10.62 -20.43
C ASN A 222 -9.09 -10.38 -20.79
N ILE A 223 -9.97 -10.21 -19.79
CA ILE A 223 -11.40 -9.94 -20.03
C ILE A 223 -11.58 -8.60 -20.76
N LYS A 224 -10.93 -7.56 -20.26
CA LYS A 224 -10.95 -6.21 -20.83
C LYS A 224 -10.52 -6.25 -22.30
N ASP A 225 -9.39 -6.88 -22.62
CA ASP A 225 -8.85 -6.95 -23.98
C ASP A 225 -9.83 -7.61 -24.95
N TYR A 226 -10.53 -8.68 -24.53
CA TYR A 226 -11.54 -9.32 -25.38
C TYR A 226 -12.79 -8.46 -25.58
N MET A 227 -13.27 -7.79 -24.53
CA MET A 227 -14.41 -6.89 -24.66
C MET A 227 -14.07 -5.63 -25.47
N GLU A 228 -12.83 -5.14 -25.38
CA GLU A 228 -12.31 -4.03 -26.17
C GLU A 228 -12.24 -4.39 -27.66
N LEU A 229 -11.85 -5.63 -27.98
CA LEU A 229 -11.90 -6.16 -29.34
C LEU A 229 -13.33 -6.21 -29.89
N VAL A 230 -14.29 -6.71 -29.12
CA VAL A 230 -15.73 -6.70 -29.49
C VAL A 230 -16.22 -5.27 -29.71
N ASN A 231 -15.91 -4.34 -28.80
CA ASN A 231 -16.24 -2.92 -28.92
C ASN A 231 -15.66 -2.28 -30.18
N SER A 232 -14.42 -2.63 -30.54
CA SER A 232 -13.77 -2.13 -31.77
C SER A 232 -14.53 -2.55 -33.03
N LYS A 233 -15.07 -3.78 -33.03
CA LYS A 233 -15.82 -4.34 -34.17
C LYS A 233 -17.23 -3.78 -34.28
N ILE A 234 -17.90 -3.58 -33.15
CA ILE A 234 -19.19 -2.87 -33.12
C ILE A 234 -19.04 -1.47 -33.72
N LYS A 235 -17.99 -0.72 -33.34
CA LYS A 235 -17.76 0.65 -33.85
C LYS A 235 -17.25 0.71 -35.29
N GLY A 236 -16.42 -0.25 -35.71
CA GLY A 236 -15.78 -0.24 -37.02
C GLY A 236 -16.66 -0.82 -38.14
N GLU A 237 -17.41 -1.88 -37.84
CA GLU A 237 -18.19 -2.65 -38.82
C GLU A 237 -19.71 -2.53 -38.58
N ASN A 238 -20.15 -1.73 -37.60
CA ASN A 238 -21.54 -1.48 -37.23
C ASN A 238 -22.34 -2.77 -36.91
N LEU A 239 -21.65 -3.77 -36.35
CA LEU A 239 -22.19 -5.07 -35.99
C LEU A 239 -22.99 -5.03 -34.68
N SER A 240 -23.96 -5.93 -34.54
CA SER A 240 -24.57 -6.22 -33.23
C SER A 240 -23.56 -6.89 -32.28
N VAL A 241 -23.85 -6.88 -30.98
CA VAL A 241 -23.00 -7.51 -29.95
C VAL A 241 -22.80 -9.01 -30.26
N ALA A 242 -23.87 -9.71 -30.66
CA ALA A 242 -23.82 -11.12 -31.03
C ALA A 242 -22.87 -11.39 -32.21
N GLU A 243 -22.98 -10.58 -33.27
CA GLU A 243 -22.16 -10.73 -34.49
C GLU A 243 -20.69 -10.41 -34.22
N ALA A 244 -20.41 -9.37 -33.42
CA ALA A 244 -19.06 -9.01 -33.03
C ALA A 244 -18.39 -10.09 -32.16
N ILE A 245 -19.16 -10.75 -31.27
CA ILE A 245 -18.68 -11.89 -30.48
C ILE A 245 -18.39 -13.09 -31.39
N ASP A 246 -19.29 -13.44 -32.32
CA ASP A 246 -19.07 -14.56 -33.25
C ASP A 246 -17.84 -14.34 -34.13
N TYR A 247 -17.65 -13.12 -34.64
CA TYR A 247 -16.45 -12.73 -35.36
C TYR A 247 -15.18 -12.90 -34.53
N THR A 248 -15.21 -12.45 -33.27
CA THR A 248 -14.07 -12.57 -32.35
C THR A 248 -13.73 -14.03 -32.05
N LEU A 249 -14.74 -14.87 -31.88
CA LEU A 249 -14.57 -16.31 -31.71
C LEU A 249 -13.99 -16.95 -32.98
N LYS A 250 -14.51 -16.61 -34.16
CA LYS A 250 -14.03 -17.13 -35.46
C LYS A 250 -12.55 -16.88 -35.70
N ASN A 251 -12.04 -15.72 -35.29
CA ASN A 251 -10.65 -15.33 -35.49
C ASN A 251 -9.68 -15.72 -34.36
N ALA A 252 -10.13 -16.43 -33.34
CA ALA A 252 -9.24 -16.93 -32.28
C ALA A 252 -8.33 -18.08 -32.78
N GLU A 253 -7.01 -17.86 -32.76
CA GLU A 253 -5.98 -18.78 -33.32
C GLU A 253 -5.93 -20.18 -32.68
N ASP A 254 -6.26 -20.32 -31.38
CA ASP A 254 -6.18 -21.58 -30.64
C ASP A 254 -7.53 -21.96 -30.00
N LYS A 255 -7.89 -23.25 -30.07
CA LYS A 255 -9.04 -23.87 -29.42
C LYS A 255 -9.11 -23.59 -27.91
N LYS A 256 -7.98 -23.54 -27.19
CA LYS A 256 -7.93 -23.18 -25.76
C LYS A 256 -8.25 -21.70 -25.53
N LYS A 257 -7.74 -20.81 -26.38
CA LYS A 257 -7.99 -19.37 -26.31
C LYS A 257 -9.46 -19.08 -26.66
N ARG A 258 -9.99 -19.71 -27.71
CA ARG A 258 -11.42 -19.68 -28.07
C ARG A 258 -12.31 -20.13 -26.92
N ALA A 259 -11.99 -21.22 -26.22
CA ALA A 259 -12.79 -21.67 -25.07
C ALA A 259 -12.81 -20.67 -23.91
N LYS A 260 -11.68 -20.02 -23.60
CA LYS A 260 -11.61 -18.95 -22.59
C LYS A 260 -12.44 -17.74 -22.99
N ILE A 261 -12.28 -17.27 -24.23
CA ILE A 261 -13.04 -16.14 -24.80
C ILE A 261 -14.54 -16.45 -24.74
N ASN A 262 -14.94 -17.64 -25.19
CA ASN A 262 -16.33 -18.06 -25.22
C ASN A 262 -16.95 -18.04 -23.81
N LYS A 263 -16.25 -18.58 -22.80
CA LYS A 263 -16.74 -18.57 -21.42
C LYS A 263 -16.97 -17.15 -20.87
N ILE A 264 -16.15 -16.19 -21.29
CA ILE A 264 -16.24 -14.78 -20.85
C ILE A 264 -17.35 -14.05 -21.59
N LEU A 265 -17.49 -14.29 -22.90
CA LEU A 265 -18.39 -13.50 -23.76
C LEU A 265 -19.80 -14.08 -23.91
N ILE A 266 -20.01 -15.38 -23.64
CA ILE A 266 -21.33 -16.04 -23.70
C ILE A 266 -22.45 -15.25 -23.00
N PRO A 267 -22.24 -14.71 -21.78
CA PRO A 267 -23.29 -13.95 -21.08
C PRO A 267 -23.80 -12.73 -21.85
N PHE A 268 -23.00 -12.19 -22.78
CA PHE A 268 -23.31 -10.96 -23.51
C PHE A 268 -23.88 -11.19 -24.91
N ILE A 269 -24.01 -12.43 -25.38
CA ILE A 269 -24.47 -12.72 -26.75
C ILE A 269 -25.84 -12.10 -27.06
N ASN A 270 -26.74 -12.09 -26.08
CA ASN A 270 -28.11 -11.56 -26.23
C ASN A 270 -28.30 -10.19 -25.55
N GLU A 271 -27.23 -9.55 -25.10
CA GLU A 271 -27.32 -8.26 -24.40
C GLU A 271 -27.34 -7.08 -25.36
N SER A 272 -27.92 -5.97 -24.92
CA SER A 272 -27.86 -4.71 -25.65
C SER A 272 -26.43 -4.13 -25.63
N TYR A 273 -26.11 -3.30 -26.62
CA TYR A 273 -24.82 -2.60 -26.64
C TYR A 273 -24.63 -1.72 -25.40
N GLU A 274 -25.69 -1.07 -24.92
CA GLU A 274 -25.68 -0.26 -23.71
C GLU A 274 -25.32 -1.08 -22.47
N ASN A 275 -25.93 -2.25 -22.29
CA ASN A 275 -25.63 -3.14 -21.16
C ASN A 275 -24.19 -3.69 -21.26
N PHE A 276 -23.79 -4.12 -22.46
CA PHE A 276 -22.42 -4.56 -22.72
C PHE A 276 -21.39 -3.47 -22.40
N LYS A 277 -21.69 -2.22 -22.77
CA LYS A 277 -20.82 -1.08 -22.51
C LYS A 277 -20.74 -0.74 -21.01
N ILE A 278 -21.84 -0.81 -20.27
CA ILE A 278 -21.84 -0.61 -18.81
C ILE A 278 -20.92 -1.64 -18.14
N GLU A 279 -21.02 -2.91 -18.52
CA GLU A 279 -20.18 -3.96 -17.97
C GLU A 279 -18.70 -3.78 -18.37
N TYR A 280 -18.44 -3.40 -19.63
CA TYR A 280 -17.10 -3.07 -20.09
C TYR A 280 -16.48 -1.91 -19.29
N ASP A 281 -17.24 -0.83 -19.07
CA ASP A 281 -16.78 0.33 -18.30
C ASP A 281 -16.53 -0.05 -16.82
N SER A 282 -17.36 -0.94 -16.26
CA SER A 282 -17.17 -1.53 -14.92
C SER A 282 -15.85 -2.31 -14.82
N ILE A 283 -15.58 -3.21 -15.77
CA ILE A 283 -14.34 -3.99 -15.83
C ILE A 283 -13.12 -3.09 -16.03
N CYS A 284 -13.23 -2.04 -16.85
CA CYS A 284 -12.18 -1.05 -17.01
C CYS A 284 -11.90 -0.32 -15.69
N PHE A 285 -12.93 0.08 -14.95
CA PHE A 285 -12.79 0.71 -13.65
C PHE A 285 -12.09 -0.23 -12.64
N ASP A 286 -12.54 -1.47 -12.53
CA ASP A 286 -11.95 -2.47 -11.62
C ASP A 286 -10.48 -2.76 -11.97
N HIS A 287 -10.17 -2.84 -13.26
CA HIS A 287 -8.80 -2.99 -13.74
C HIS A 287 -7.91 -1.81 -13.31
N ILE A 288 -8.36 -0.57 -13.54
CA ILE A 288 -7.61 0.65 -13.16
C ILE A 288 -7.45 0.74 -11.64
N TYR A 289 -8.51 0.43 -10.89
CA TYR A 289 -8.51 0.47 -9.44
C TYR A 289 -7.53 -0.55 -8.84
N LEU A 290 -7.56 -1.79 -9.34
CA LEU A 290 -6.66 -2.84 -8.89
C LEU A 290 -5.20 -2.59 -9.28
N ASP A 291 -4.96 -2.06 -10.48
CA ASP A 291 -3.62 -1.63 -10.90
C ASP A 291 -3.08 -0.51 -10.00
N SER A 292 -3.93 0.47 -9.66
CA SER A 292 -3.58 1.55 -8.72
C SER A 292 -3.20 0.98 -7.34
N LYS A 293 -3.94 -0.01 -6.84
CA LYS A 293 -3.63 -0.69 -5.57
C LYS A 293 -2.30 -1.44 -5.61
N GLN A 294 -2.03 -2.23 -6.65
CA GLN A 294 -0.75 -2.97 -6.72
C GLN A 294 0.45 -2.03 -6.89
N LYS A 295 0.28 -0.90 -7.61
CA LYS A 295 1.29 0.17 -7.72
C LYS A 295 1.55 0.83 -6.37
N ALA A 296 0.51 1.15 -5.60
CA ALA A 296 0.66 1.70 -4.26
C ALA A 296 1.45 0.75 -3.33
N VAL A 297 1.18 -0.56 -3.38
CA VAL A 297 1.96 -1.55 -2.62
C VAL A 297 3.42 -1.59 -3.09
N LYS A 298 3.70 -1.53 -4.40
CA LYS A 298 5.07 -1.46 -4.94
C LYS A 298 5.81 -0.23 -4.42
N VAL A 299 5.19 0.95 -4.49
CA VAL A 299 5.76 2.21 -4.01
C VAL A 299 6.06 2.11 -2.52
N TYR A 300 5.10 1.62 -1.72
CA TYR A 300 5.29 1.46 -0.29
C TYR A 300 6.43 0.49 0.05
N MET A 301 6.57 -0.63 -0.67
CA MET A 301 7.71 -1.55 -0.49
C MET A 301 9.05 -0.86 -0.75
N ASN A 302 9.14 -0.06 -1.82
CA ASN A 302 10.34 0.68 -2.15
C ASN A 302 10.65 1.74 -1.08
N THR A 303 9.64 2.49 -0.64
CA THR A 303 9.79 3.47 0.45
C THR A 303 10.22 2.81 1.76
N PHE A 304 9.60 1.69 2.14
CA PHE A 304 9.92 0.96 3.37
C PHE A 304 11.38 0.51 3.41
N TYR A 305 11.93 0.10 2.25
CA TYR A 305 13.37 -0.14 2.13
C TYR A 305 14.18 1.17 2.23
N SER A 306 13.82 2.21 1.48
CA SER A 306 14.56 3.48 1.47
C SER A 306 14.66 4.14 2.84
N GLU A 307 13.66 3.96 3.71
CA GLU A 307 13.69 4.42 5.11
C GLU A 307 14.85 3.82 5.91
N THR A 308 15.38 2.65 5.53
CA THR A 308 16.58 2.08 6.16
C THR A 308 17.84 2.93 5.92
N GLY A 309 17.86 3.71 4.83
CA GLY A 309 18.94 4.64 4.51
C GLY A 309 18.75 6.05 5.06
N ASN A 310 17.53 6.40 5.50
CA ASN A 310 17.21 7.72 6.01
C ASN A 310 17.58 7.85 7.50
N SER A 311 18.58 8.68 7.82
CA SER A 311 19.09 8.83 9.20
C SER A 311 18.08 9.42 10.19
N LEU A 312 16.99 10.05 9.70
CA LEU A 312 15.92 10.59 10.54
C LEU A 312 14.81 9.56 10.81
N SER A 313 14.82 8.43 10.11
CA SER A 313 13.79 7.41 10.23
C SER A 313 13.95 6.62 11.52
N PRO A 314 12.86 6.28 12.24
CA PRO A 314 12.92 5.31 13.34
C PRO A 314 13.32 3.90 12.86
N PHE A 315 13.26 3.67 11.54
CA PHE A 315 13.66 2.45 10.85
C PHE A 315 15.06 2.53 10.23
N PHE A 316 15.87 3.53 10.61
CA PHE A 316 17.21 3.70 10.08
C PHE A 316 18.12 2.50 10.40
N LEU A 317 18.64 1.85 9.36
CA LEU A 317 19.57 0.73 9.46
C LEU A 317 20.55 0.74 8.28
N ARG A 318 21.61 1.54 8.40
CA ARG A 318 22.63 1.74 7.35
C ARG A 318 23.22 0.44 6.80
N GLN A 319 23.50 -0.52 7.67
CA GLN A 319 24.07 -1.81 7.27
C GLN A 319 23.12 -2.59 6.37
N LEU A 320 21.81 -2.49 6.59
CA LEU A 320 20.81 -3.13 5.75
C LEU A 320 20.71 -2.45 4.39
N ALA A 321 20.65 -1.12 4.35
CA ALA A 321 20.66 -0.36 3.10
C ALA A 321 21.89 -0.69 2.24
N GLY A 322 23.09 -0.61 2.84
CA GLY A 322 24.32 -0.93 2.12
C GLY A 322 24.40 -2.39 1.66
N ALA A 323 23.94 -3.33 2.48
CA ALA A 323 23.91 -4.75 2.13
C ALA A 323 22.98 -5.06 0.96
N VAL A 324 21.78 -4.48 0.93
CA VAL A 324 20.81 -4.71 -0.15
C VAL A 324 21.33 -4.16 -1.48
N THR A 325 21.82 -2.92 -1.51
CA THR A 325 22.38 -2.31 -2.73
C THR A 325 23.57 -3.12 -3.25
N THR A 326 24.48 -3.52 -2.38
CA THR A 326 25.66 -4.32 -2.76
C THR A 326 25.26 -5.68 -3.31
N MET A 327 24.30 -6.35 -2.67
CA MET A 327 23.80 -7.64 -3.13
C MET A 327 23.03 -7.51 -4.45
N GLY A 328 22.31 -6.41 -4.68
CA GLY A 328 21.68 -6.10 -5.97
C GLY A 328 22.72 -6.01 -7.10
N GLN A 329 23.76 -5.20 -6.91
CA GLN A 329 24.87 -5.06 -7.87
C GLN A 329 25.62 -6.37 -8.11
N PHE A 330 25.86 -7.16 -7.05
CA PHE A 330 26.48 -8.48 -7.19
C PHE A 330 25.64 -9.40 -8.08
N ASN A 331 24.32 -9.46 -7.84
CA ASN A 331 23.43 -10.34 -8.59
C ASN A 331 23.28 -9.92 -10.05
N ILE A 332 23.18 -8.62 -10.36
CA ILE A 332 23.06 -8.18 -11.76
C ILE A 332 24.34 -8.47 -12.56
N LYS A 333 25.53 -8.29 -11.96
CA LYS A 333 26.81 -8.68 -12.56
C LYS A 333 26.92 -10.19 -12.75
N LEU A 334 26.43 -10.97 -11.78
CA LEU A 334 26.38 -12.42 -11.89
C LEU A 334 25.49 -12.90 -13.05
N VAL A 335 24.38 -12.21 -13.32
CA VAL A 335 23.54 -12.45 -14.50
C VAL A 335 24.25 -12.02 -15.77
N ALA A 336 24.87 -10.85 -15.79
CA ALA A 336 25.64 -10.33 -16.93
C ALA A 336 26.71 -11.33 -17.40
N GLU A 337 27.52 -11.86 -16.47
CA GLU A 337 28.51 -12.88 -16.78
C GLU A 337 27.90 -14.17 -17.36
N TYR A 338 26.73 -14.57 -16.84
CA TYR A 338 26.05 -15.78 -17.29
C TYR A 338 25.52 -15.63 -18.73
N VAL A 339 24.95 -14.48 -19.07
CA VAL A 339 24.40 -14.23 -20.42
C VAL A 339 25.52 -14.04 -21.45
N LEU A 340 26.63 -13.38 -21.09
CA LEU A 340 27.82 -13.26 -21.94
C LEU A 340 28.39 -14.64 -22.31
N LYS A 341 28.51 -15.55 -21.33
CA LYS A 341 28.97 -16.94 -21.57
C LYS A 341 28.05 -17.75 -22.49
N LYS A 342 26.80 -17.32 -22.65
CA LYS A 342 25.82 -17.94 -23.55
C LYS A 342 25.84 -17.34 -24.96
N GLY A 343 26.72 -16.36 -25.22
CA GLY A 343 26.87 -15.71 -26.52
C GLY A 343 25.94 -14.51 -26.75
N TYR A 344 25.25 -14.04 -25.71
CA TYR A 344 24.48 -12.79 -25.80
C TYR A 344 25.42 -11.62 -25.55
N GLU A 345 25.16 -10.51 -26.22
CA GLU A 345 25.87 -9.25 -25.98
C GLU A 345 25.05 -8.37 -25.04
N ILE A 346 25.73 -7.53 -24.24
CA ILE A 346 25.08 -6.57 -23.33
C ILE A 346 25.30 -5.18 -23.91
N GLN A 347 24.20 -4.49 -24.23
CA GLN A 347 24.23 -3.12 -24.75
C GLN A 347 24.21 -2.09 -23.64
N TYR A 348 23.44 -2.35 -22.59
CA TYR A 348 23.31 -1.47 -21.43
C TYR A 348 22.95 -2.29 -20.19
N GLY A 349 23.36 -1.80 -19.01
CA GLY A 349 22.93 -2.34 -17.73
C GLY A 349 22.72 -1.23 -16.72
N ASP A 350 21.66 -1.35 -15.92
CA ASP A 350 21.42 -0.49 -14.75
C ASP A 350 21.40 -1.37 -13.48
N THR A 351 20.91 -0.80 -12.38
CA THR A 351 20.88 -1.37 -11.04
C THR A 351 20.02 -2.64 -10.98
N ASP A 352 19.00 -2.77 -11.83
CA ASP A 352 18.04 -3.88 -11.82
C ASP A 352 17.65 -4.42 -13.22
N LEU A 353 18.31 -3.96 -14.30
CA LEU A 353 18.01 -4.35 -15.68
C LEU A 353 19.25 -4.53 -16.55
N LEU A 354 19.11 -5.32 -17.62
CA LEU A 354 20.12 -5.51 -18.67
C LEU A 354 19.43 -5.48 -20.04
N TYR A 355 19.96 -4.68 -20.96
CA TYR A 355 19.61 -4.74 -22.38
C TYR A 355 20.56 -5.69 -23.09
N LEU A 356 19.96 -6.69 -23.74
CA LEU A 356 20.68 -7.79 -24.36
C LEU A 356 20.44 -7.78 -25.87
N THR A 357 21.49 -8.09 -26.63
CA THR A 357 21.38 -8.45 -28.04
C THR A 357 21.49 -9.97 -28.18
N CYS A 358 20.53 -10.56 -28.88
CA CYS A 358 20.56 -12.00 -29.16
C CYS A 358 21.65 -12.34 -30.18
N PRO A 359 22.27 -13.53 -30.09
CA PRO A 359 23.22 -14.01 -31.09
C PRO A 359 22.63 -13.98 -32.51
N GLU A 360 23.40 -13.50 -33.48
CA GLU A 360 23.00 -13.37 -34.89
C GLU A 360 22.54 -14.70 -35.52
N ASP A 361 23.09 -15.81 -35.03
CA ASP A 361 22.74 -17.17 -35.47
C ASP A 361 21.23 -17.47 -35.44
N ASN A 362 20.50 -16.83 -34.52
CA ASN A 362 19.05 -17.00 -34.40
C ASN A 362 18.28 -16.42 -35.59
N TYR A 363 18.85 -15.42 -36.26
CA TYR A 363 18.19 -14.64 -37.31
C TYR A 363 18.59 -15.06 -38.73
N LYS A 364 19.66 -15.86 -38.91
CA LYS A 364 20.19 -16.31 -40.20
C LYS A 364 19.13 -16.74 -41.24
N LYS A 365 18.12 -17.51 -40.83
CA LYS A 365 17.04 -17.95 -41.73
C LYS A 365 16.11 -16.80 -42.15
N CYS A 366 15.83 -15.89 -41.22
CA CYS A 366 15.02 -14.69 -41.46
C CYS A 366 15.76 -13.71 -42.36
N ASP A 367 17.05 -13.48 -42.08
CA ASP A 367 17.92 -12.60 -42.85
C ASP A 367 18.09 -13.10 -44.29
N LEU A 368 18.28 -14.42 -44.46
CA LEU A 368 18.39 -15.02 -45.79
C LEU A 368 17.10 -14.82 -46.59
N ALA A 369 15.93 -15.11 -45.99
CA ALA A 369 14.64 -14.94 -46.65
C ALA A 369 14.36 -13.48 -47.05
N TYR A 370 14.82 -12.53 -46.25
CA TYR A 370 14.71 -11.10 -46.58
C TYR A 370 15.66 -10.70 -47.71
N ARG A 371 16.93 -11.13 -47.65
CA ARG A 371 17.93 -10.86 -48.70
C ARG A 371 17.54 -11.45 -50.05
N THR A 372 16.81 -12.57 -50.07
CA THR A 372 16.27 -13.19 -51.29
C THR A 372 14.93 -12.60 -51.74
N ASN A 373 14.49 -11.45 -51.16
CA ASN A 373 13.20 -10.79 -51.42
C ASN A 373 11.99 -11.73 -51.28
N SER A 374 12.10 -12.78 -50.47
CA SER A 374 11.05 -13.79 -50.29
C SER A 374 10.02 -13.38 -49.23
N ILE A 375 10.29 -12.33 -48.46
CA ILE A 375 9.41 -11.73 -47.46
C ILE A 375 9.47 -10.20 -47.54
N SER A 376 8.36 -9.54 -47.23
CA SER A 376 8.31 -8.08 -47.15
C SER A 376 9.05 -7.54 -45.92
N THR A 377 9.38 -6.24 -45.92
CA THR A 377 10.03 -5.56 -44.78
C THR A 377 9.20 -5.69 -43.49
N LEU A 378 7.87 -5.56 -43.57
CA LEU A 378 6.99 -5.71 -42.40
C LEU A 378 7.02 -7.14 -41.84
N GLU A 379 6.97 -8.15 -42.71
CA GLU A 379 7.07 -9.55 -42.31
C GLU A 379 8.44 -9.90 -41.73
N TYR A 380 9.52 -9.34 -42.28
CA TYR A 380 10.86 -9.50 -41.74
C TYR A 380 10.95 -9.01 -40.30
N TRP A 381 10.57 -7.77 -40.03
CA TRP A 381 10.60 -7.22 -38.67
C TRP A 381 9.67 -7.98 -37.71
N THR A 382 8.49 -8.39 -38.20
CA THR A 382 7.55 -9.20 -37.41
C THR A 382 8.16 -10.56 -37.04
N LYS A 383 8.84 -11.23 -37.97
CA LYS A 383 9.55 -12.48 -37.73
C LYS A 383 10.73 -12.30 -36.78
N MET A 384 11.50 -11.22 -36.92
CA MET A 384 12.60 -10.89 -36.01
C MET A 384 12.12 -10.78 -34.56
N VAL A 385 11.10 -9.95 -34.31
CA VAL A 385 10.52 -9.78 -32.97
C VAL A 385 10.01 -11.11 -32.40
N ASN A 386 9.31 -11.91 -33.20
CA ASN A 386 8.82 -13.22 -32.78
C ASN A 386 9.94 -14.21 -32.43
N ILE A 387 11.05 -14.19 -33.15
CA ILE A 387 12.24 -14.99 -32.83
C ILE A 387 12.84 -14.50 -31.50
N THR A 388 13.03 -13.18 -31.35
CA THR A 388 13.58 -12.57 -30.14
C THR A 388 12.78 -12.93 -28.89
N ILE A 389 11.46 -12.79 -28.92
CA ILE A 389 10.58 -13.12 -27.79
C ILE A 389 10.79 -14.57 -27.34
N LYS A 390 10.82 -15.53 -28.29
CA LYS A 390 11.01 -16.95 -27.98
C LYS A 390 12.39 -17.24 -27.38
N VAL A 391 13.44 -16.64 -27.94
CA VAL A 391 14.83 -16.82 -27.50
C VAL A 391 15.03 -16.22 -26.10
N ILE A 392 14.52 -15.02 -25.86
CA ILE A 392 14.63 -14.33 -24.57
C ILE A 392 13.79 -15.02 -23.49
N GLU A 393 12.62 -15.57 -23.83
CA GLU A 393 11.82 -16.34 -22.87
C GLU A 393 12.59 -17.57 -22.36
N LYS A 394 13.25 -18.28 -23.27
CA LYS A 394 14.12 -19.41 -22.90
C LYS A 394 15.27 -18.94 -22.01
N LEU A 395 15.98 -17.88 -22.41
CA LEU A 395 17.08 -17.31 -21.62
C LEU A 395 16.64 -16.90 -20.21
N ARG A 396 15.50 -16.21 -20.08
CA ARG A 396 14.91 -15.79 -18.80
C ARG A 396 14.73 -16.99 -17.87
N ASN A 397 14.21 -18.11 -18.39
CA ASN A 397 13.99 -19.32 -17.59
C ASN A 397 15.32 -19.96 -17.15
N GLU A 398 16.33 -19.96 -18.02
CA GLU A 398 17.68 -20.43 -17.68
C GLU A 398 18.34 -19.55 -16.60
N VAL A 399 18.29 -18.22 -16.77
CA VAL A 399 18.81 -17.25 -15.78
C VAL A 399 18.09 -17.40 -14.44
N ASN A 400 16.77 -17.54 -14.43
CA ASN A 400 16.01 -17.76 -13.19
C ASN A 400 16.37 -19.08 -12.50
N THR A 401 16.68 -20.12 -13.27
CA THR A 401 17.17 -21.40 -12.74
C THR A 401 18.56 -21.23 -12.12
N TYR A 402 19.44 -20.52 -12.81
CA TYR A 402 20.78 -20.19 -12.34
C TYR A 402 20.77 -19.37 -11.04
N LEU A 403 19.95 -18.32 -10.97
CA LEU A 403 19.76 -17.50 -9.78
C LEU A 403 19.20 -18.31 -8.61
N LYS A 404 18.26 -19.24 -8.86
CA LYS A 404 17.73 -20.13 -7.82
C LYS A 404 18.82 -21.02 -7.22
N ILE A 405 19.71 -21.57 -8.04
CA ILE A 405 20.83 -22.40 -7.58
C ILE A 405 21.80 -21.58 -6.73
N LYS A 406 22.14 -20.36 -7.17
CA LYS A 406 23.11 -19.48 -6.49
C LYS A 406 22.57 -18.89 -5.18
N SER A 407 21.34 -18.38 -5.21
CA SER A 407 20.71 -17.73 -4.04
C SER A 407 20.01 -18.70 -3.09
N ARG A 408 19.77 -19.96 -3.51
CA ARG A 408 18.92 -20.95 -2.81
C ARG A 408 17.52 -20.43 -2.50
N SER A 409 17.05 -19.47 -3.29
CA SER A 409 15.82 -18.74 -3.10
C SER A 409 15.09 -18.57 -4.43
N THR A 410 13.77 -18.41 -4.36
CA THR A 410 12.93 -18.11 -5.53
C THR A 410 12.44 -16.67 -5.54
N TYR A 411 12.84 -15.83 -4.58
CA TYR A 411 12.41 -14.42 -4.55
C TYR A 411 13.10 -13.58 -5.62
N LEU A 412 14.37 -13.86 -5.93
CA LEU A 412 15.12 -13.17 -6.97
C LEU A 412 14.86 -13.82 -8.33
N LYS A 413 14.31 -13.05 -9.27
CA LYS A 413 14.02 -13.48 -10.64
C LYS A 413 14.20 -12.31 -11.60
N MET A 414 14.65 -12.60 -12.81
CA MET A 414 14.58 -11.70 -13.96
C MET A 414 13.22 -11.84 -14.64
N ALA A 415 12.63 -10.70 -14.98
CA ALA A 415 11.46 -10.60 -15.85
C ALA A 415 11.90 -10.10 -17.23
N TYR A 416 11.10 -10.43 -18.24
CA TYR A 416 11.17 -9.77 -19.53
C TYR A 416 10.24 -8.55 -19.48
N GLU A 417 10.72 -7.40 -19.92
CA GLU A 417 9.97 -6.14 -19.90
C GLU A 417 9.65 -5.71 -21.34
N GLU A 418 10.66 -5.31 -22.11
CA GLU A 418 10.46 -4.72 -23.44
C GLU A 418 11.53 -5.17 -24.45
N ILE A 419 11.20 -5.08 -25.76
CA ILE A 419 12.17 -5.17 -26.87
C ILE A 419 12.34 -3.77 -27.41
N TYR A 420 13.58 -3.28 -27.35
CA TYR A 420 14.00 -2.09 -28.09
C TYR A 420 14.67 -2.53 -29.39
N GLN A 421 14.14 -2.02 -30.50
CA GLN A 421 14.80 -2.12 -31.80
C GLN A 421 15.30 -0.73 -32.13
N LEU A 422 16.63 -0.57 -32.18
CA LEU A 422 17.27 0.70 -32.49
C LEU A 422 16.77 1.19 -33.85
N CYS A 423 16.07 2.33 -33.83
CA CYS A 423 15.68 3.02 -35.05
C CYS A 423 16.81 3.97 -35.43
N ASP A 424 17.62 3.58 -36.42
CA ASP A 424 18.78 4.34 -36.90
C ASP A 424 18.41 5.75 -37.40
N ARG A 425 17.12 6.02 -37.64
CA ARG A 425 16.60 7.32 -38.09
C ARG A 425 16.97 8.48 -37.13
N TYR A 426 17.05 8.23 -35.83
CA TYR A 426 17.26 9.28 -34.83
C TYR A 426 18.61 9.21 -34.11
N GLN A 427 19.49 8.29 -34.50
CA GLN A 427 20.83 8.21 -33.93
C GLN A 427 21.68 9.45 -34.29
N PRO A 428 22.68 9.79 -33.45
CA PRO A 428 23.67 10.79 -33.79
C PRO A 428 24.51 10.32 -34.99
N PRO A 429 24.88 11.21 -35.93
CA PRO A 429 25.73 10.86 -37.06
C PRO A 429 27.01 10.18 -36.60
N LEU A 430 27.56 9.24 -37.37
CA LEU A 430 28.80 8.53 -37.00
C LEU A 430 30.02 9.46 -36.81
N SER A 431 29.94 10.69 -37.33
CA SER A 431 30.93 11.76 -37.12
C SER A 431 30.79 12.52 -35.79
N ASP A 432 29.73 12.25 -35.02
CA ASP A 432 29.44 12.93 -33.76
C ASP A 432 30.46 12.54 -32.68
N LYS A 433 30.87 13.51 -31.86
CA LYS A 433 31.86 13.32 -30.79
C LYS A 433 31.41 12.29 -29.75
N ILE A 434 30.10 12.07 -29.63
CA ILE A 434 29.52 11.03 -28.78
C ILE A 434 30.11 9.65 -29.11
N TRP A 435 30.39 9.36 -30.40
CA TRP A 435 30.94 8.07 -30.81
C TRP A 435 32.39 7.84 -30.35
N GLN A 436 33.12 8.90 -30.00
CA GLN A 436 34.53 8.87 -29.58
C GLN A 436 34.71 8.65 -28.07
N LEU A 437 33.61 8.58 -27.30
CA LEU A 437 33.65 8.31 -25.87
C LEU A 437 34.17 6.89 -25.57
N LYS A 438 35.15 6.82 -24.67
CA LYS A 438 35.78 5.55 -24.22
C LYS A 438 34.95 4.80 -23.18
N ASP A 439 34.22 5.54 -22.34
CA ASP A 439 33.26 4.98 -21.40
C ASP A 439 32.00 4.57 -22.16
N THR A 440 31.75 3.27 -22.25
CA THR A 440 30.63 2.71 -23.00
C THR A 440 29.28 3.11 -22.40
N ASP A 441 29.17 3.19 -21.08
CA ASP A 441 27.91 3.47 -20.40
C ASP A 441 27.52 4.94 -20.62
N GLU A 442 28.48 5.85 -20.47
CA GLU A 442 28.26 7.27 -20.72
C GLU A 442 28.01 7.56 -22.21
N LYS A 443 28.70 6.83 -23.10
CA LYS A 443 28.46 6.88 -24.55
C LYS A 443 27.02 6.51 -24.90
N TYR A 444 26.54 5.36 -24.42
CA TYR A 444 25.18 4.92 -24.71
C TYR A 444 24.12 5.84 -24.11
N LYS A 445 24.34 6.34 -22.90
CA LYS A 445 23.46 7.33 -22.26
C LYS A 445 23.31 8.60 -23.10
N GLN A 446 24.42 9.12 -23.65
CA GLN A 446 24.37 10.31 -24.50
C GLN A 446 23.76 10.04 -25.87
N ILE A 447 23.95 8.85 -26.45
CA ILE A 447 23.29 8.43 -27.70
C ILE A 447 21.77 8.34 -27.50
N ASP A 448 21.33 7.73 -26.41
CA ASP A 448 19.91 7.62 -26.06
C ASP A 448 19.29 9.00 -25.84
N GLU A 449 19.94 9.86 -25.05
CA GLU A 449 19.46 11.22 -24.79
C GLU A 449 19.36 12.05 -26.09
N TYR A 450 20.34 11.94 -27.00
CA TYR A 450 20.29 12.56 -28.32
C TYR A 450 19.09 12.06 -29.14
N SER A 451 18.92 10.73 -29.19
CA SER A 451 17.89 10.08 -30.00
C SER A 451 16.50 10.43 -29.50
N GLN A 452 16.30 10.45 -28.19
CA GLN A 452 15.05 10.89 -27.54
C GLN A 452 14.75 12.35 -27.83
N LYS A 453 15.74 13.25 -27.74
CA LYS A 453 15.56 14.68 -28.07
C LYS A 453 15.16 14.88 -29.53
N LYS A 454 15.80 14.14 -30.45
CA LYS A 454 15.52 14.24 -31.89
C LYS A 454 14.16 13.66 -32.26
N ALA A 455 13.79 12.52 -31.68
CA ALA A 455 12.47 11.92 -31.84
C ALA A 455 11.37 12.82 -31.27
N LYS A 456 11.59 13.41 -30.09
CA LYS A 456 10.68 14.38 -29.48
C LYS A 456 10.49 15.61 -30.36
N LYS A 457 11.58 16.20 -30.85
CA LYS A 457 11.53 17.37 -31.75
C LYS A 457 10.75 17.07 -33.02
N TRP A 458 10.99 15.91 -33.65
CA TRP A 458 10.23 15.49 -34.82
C TRP A 458 8.73 15.33 -34.51
N LEU A 459 8.40 14.76 -33.35
CA LEU A 459 7.01 14.59 -32.92
C LEU A 459 6.34 15.95 -32.67
N GLU A 460 7.06 16.89 -32.05
CA GLU A 460 6.60 18.28 -31.84
C GLU A 460 6.35 18.97 -33.19
N GLU A 461 7.29 18.90 -34.14
CA GLU A 461 7.15 19.46 -35.49
C GLU A 461 5.98 18.82 -36.26
N TYR A 462 5.78 17.51 -36.12
CA TYR A 462 4.69 16.77 -36.73
C TYR A 462 3.33 17.16 -36.14
N VAL A 463 3.23 17.29 -34.81
CA VAL A 463 2.00 17.72 -34.12
C VAL A 463 1.68 19.19 -34.42
N ASP A 464 2.70 20.06 -34.47
CA ASP A 464 2.56 21.46 -34.86
C ASP A 464 2.05 21.56 -36.31
N GLY A 465 2.54 20.71 -37.21
CA GLY A 465 2.08 20.61 -38.60
C GLY A 465 0.65 20.05 -38.76
N LEU A 466 0.19 19.21 -37.83
CA LEU A 466 -1.16 18.64 -37.85
C LEU A 466 -2.24 19.54 -37.23
N SER A 467 -1.88 20.33 -36.22
CA SER A 467 -2.86 21.07 -35.41
C SER A 467 -2.97 22.55 -35.75
N GLY A 468 -1.94 23.14 -36.39
CA GLY A 468 -1.88 24.58 -36.64
C GLY A 468 -1.83 25.43 -35.37
N ILE A 469 -1.57 24.82 -34.20
CA ILE A 469 -1.53 25.49 -32.89
C ILE A 469 -0.11 25.38 -32.33
N SER A 470 0.59 26.51 -32.26
CA SER A 470 1.94 26.53 -31.67
C SER A 470 1.91 26.39 -30.14
N PRO A 471 3.00 25.95 -29.49
CA PRO A 471 3.13 25.94 -28.04
C PRO A 471 2.85 27.31 -27.37
N LYS A 472 3.23 28.40 -28.04
CA LYS A 472 2.94 29.78 -27.58
C LYS A 472 1.44 30.08 -27.59
N MET A 473 0.71 29.58 -28.59
CA MET A 473 -0.75 29.73 -28.65
C MET A 473 -1.44 28.92 -27.55
N MET A 474 -0.94 27.73 -27.20
CA MET A 474 -1.45 26.94 -26.07
C MET A 474 -1.28 27.68 -24.73
N LEU A 475 -0.13 28.32 -24.53
CA LEU A 475 0.14 29.14 -23.35
C LEU A 475 -0.82 30.36 -23.28
N ASN A 476 -0.96 31.09 -24.39
CA ASN A 476 -1.90 32.21 -24.51
C ASN A 476 -3.36 31.77 -24.30
N ARG A 477 -3.74 30.61 -24.82
CA ARG A 477 -5.06 30.00 -24.62
C ARG A 477 -5.33 29.74 -23.14
N GLY A 478 -4.34 29.27 -22.39
CA GLY A 478 -4.42 29.12 -20.94
C GLY A 478 -4.74 30.44 -20.21
N TYR A 479 -4.06 31.53 -20.58
CA TYR A 479 -4.35 32.86 -20.01
C TYR A 479 -5.75 33.37 -20.40
N ALA A 480 -6.13 33.22 -21.67
CA ALA A 480 -7.44 33.62 -22.17
C ALA A 480 -8.57 32.82 -21.47
N TYR A 481 -8.38 31.52 -21.24
CA TYR A 481 -9.39 30.70 -20.55
C TYR A 481 -9.51 31.07 -19.07
N LYS A 482 -8.42 31.47 -18.42
CA LYS A 482 -8.46 32.00 -17.06
C LYS A 482 -9.24 33.31 -17.00
N HIS A 483 -9.05 34.18 -17.99
CA HIS A 483 -9.81 35.42 -18.14
C HIS A 483 -11.30 35.15 -18.40
N ALA A 484 -11.62 34.27 -19.37
CA ALA A 484 -12.98 33.83 -19.67
C ALA A 484 -13.69 33.24 -18.43
N TYR A 485 -12.99 32.44 -17.62
CA TYR A 485 -13.54 31.90 -16.38
C TYR A 485 -13.88 33.00 -15.37
N LYS A 486 -13.00 33.98 -15.16
CA LYS A 486 -13.28 35.13 -14.28
C LYS A 486 -14.47 35.95 -14.76
N ASN A 487 -14.60 36.14 -16.07
CA ASN A 487 -15.73 36.86 -16.65
C ASN A 487 -17.03 36.04 -16.54
N ALA A 488 -16.96 34.73 -16.75
CA ALA A 488 -18.09 33.83 -16.52
C ALA A 488 -18.58 33.89 -15.08
N ILE A 489 -17.69 33.98 -14.09
CA ILE A 489 -18.06 34.22 -12.68
C ILE A 489 -18.83 35.53 -12.55
N LYS A 490 -18.25 36.65 -12.98
CA LYS A 490 -18.91 37.97 -12.86
C LYS A 490 -20.28 38.00 -13.53
N THR A 491 -20.40 37.40 -14.72
CA THR A 491 -21.67 37.33 -15.45
C THR A 491 -22.67 36.40 -14.77
N ALA A 492 -22.24 35.24 -14.28
CA ALA A 492 -23.12 34.33 -13.53
C ALA A 492 -23.64 35.00 -12.26
N GLN A 493 -22.76 35.72 -11.54
CA GLN A 493 -23.09 36.46 -10.33
C GLN A 493 -24.15 37.53 -10.61
N TYR A 494 -23.97 38.33 -11.66
CA TYR A 494 -24.95 39.32 -12.07
C TYR A 494 -26.31 38.69 -12.43
N ILE A 495 -26.32 37.60 -13.20
CA ILE A 495 -27.55 36.89 -13.60
C ILE A 495 -28.26 36.30 -12.38
N LEU A 496 -27.51 35.73 -11.43
CA LEU A 496 -28.08 35.18 -10.19
C LEU A 496 -28.67 36.29 -9.32
N TYR A 497 -27.93 37.38 -9.09
CA TYR A 497 -28.41 38.52 -8.32
C TYR A 497 -29.75 39.07 -8.85
N GLN A 498 -29.87 39.24 -10.17
CA GLN A 498 -31.11 39.70 -10.81
C GLN A 498 -32.31 38.75 -10.59
N LYS A 499 -32.07 37.47 -10.29
CA LYS A 499 -33.12 36.45 -10.15
C LYS A 499 -33.46 36.08 -8.71
N VAL A 500 -32.50 36.06 -7.80
CA VAL A 500 -32.72 35.66 -6.39
C VAL A 500 -32.64 36.82 -5.39
N GLY A 501 -32.28 38.03 -5.83
CA GLY A 501 -32.15 39.19 -4.94
C GLY A 501 -31.14 38.94 -3.81
N ASN A 502 -31.48 39.38 -2.59
CA ASN A 502 -30.58 39.30 -1.42
C ASN A 502 -30.19 37.85 -1.02
N THR A 503 -30.96 36.84 -1.44
CA THR A 503 -30.62 35.41 -1.23
C THR A 503 -29.35 34.99 -2.01
N TYR A 504 -28.89 35.81 -2.97
CA TYR A 504 -27.61 35.62 -3.67
C TYR A 504 -26.40 35.59 -2.72
N GLU A 505 -26.43 36.34 -1.62
CA GLU A 505 -25.33 36.43 -0.65
C GLU A 505 -24.99 35.06 -0.02
N ILE A 506 -25.93 34.11 -0.02
CA ILE A 506 -25.71 32.73 0.46
C ILE A 506 -24.69 31.98 -0.40
N PHE A 507 -24.62 32.26 -1.70
CA PHE A 507 -23.77 31.49 -2.62
C PHE A 507 -22.43 32.17 -2.89
N HIS A 508 -22.37 33.50 -2.73
CA HIS A 508 -21.25 34.32 -3.17
C HIS A 508 -21.01 35.57 -2.32
N GLY A 509 -21.56 35.66 -1.10
CA GLY A 509 -21.25 36.72 -0.15
C GLY A 509 -19.82 36.63 0.38
N GLU A 510 -19.36 37.65 1.11
CA GLU A 510 -17.97 37.73 1.63
C GLU A 510 -17.55 36.56 2.53
N TRP A 511 -18.51 35.79 3.06
CA TRP A 511 -18.31 34.78 4.09
C TRP A 511 -18.75 33.35 3.71
N LEU A 512 -19.50 33.15 2.61
CA LEU A 512 -19.95 31.81 2.17
C LEU A 512 -19.80 31.65 0.64
N SER A 513 -18.96 30.69 0.20
CA SER A 513 -18.65 30.49 -1.21
C SER A 513 -19.31 29.23 -1.80
N PHE A 514 -19.68 29.27 -3.07
CA PHE A 514 -20.21 28.13 -3.82
C PHE A 514 -19.28 26.88 -3.81
N GLU A 515 -17.98 27.10 -3.60
CA GLU A 515 -16.99 26.03 -3.50
C GLU A 515 -17.09 25.25 -2.18
N ASP A 516 -17.59 25.88 -1.12
CA ASP A 516 -17.76 25.25 0.20
C ASP A 516 -18.83 24.15 0.17
N PHE A 517 -19.82 24.29 -0.71
CA PHE A 517 -20.88 23.28 -0.93
C PHE A 517 -20.48 22.13 -1.87
N LYS A 518 -19.32 22.24 -2.53
CA LYS A 518 -18.78 21.21 -3.45
C LYS A 518 -17.73 20.32 -2.80
N ALA A 519 -17.34 20.59 -1.55
CA ALA A 519 -16.34 19.81 -0.85
C ALA A 519 -16.83 18.39 -0.54
N THR A 520 -15.91 17.45 -0.42
CA THR A 520 -16.24 16.08 0.04
C THR A 520 -16.71 16.07 1.50
N ASN A 521 -16.35 17.08 2.30
CA ASN A 521 -16.80 17.25 3.68
C ASN A 521 -17.52 18.60 3.90
N ASN A 522 -18.64 18.80 3.19
CA ASN A 522 -19.40 20.05 3.19
C ASN A 522 -19.78 20.57 4.59
N VAL A 523 -20.16 19.68 5.52
CA VAL A 523 -20.59 20.09 6.87
C VAL A 523 -19.42 20.63 7.68
N GLU A 524 -18.27 19.96 7.65
CA GLU A 524 -17.07 20.39 8.37
C GLU A 524 -16.53 21.71 7.82
N ARG A 525 -16.53 21.88 6.50
CA ARG A 525 -16.10 23.12 5.85
C ARG A 525 -17.04 24.30 6.14
N LEU A 526 -18.35 24.07 6.16
CA LEU A 526 -19.33 25.07 6.59
C LEU A 526 -19.16 25.42 8.06
N TRP A 527 -18.85 24.44 8.91
CA TRP A 527 -18.53 24.68 10.32
C TRP A 527 -17.27 25.54 10.49
N GLU A 528 -16.18 25.24 9.77
CA GLU A 528 -14.96 26.04 9.79
C GLU A 528 -15.23 27.50 9.38
N LYS A 529 -15.99 27.70 8.30
CA LYS A 529 -16.39 29.05 7.84
C LYS A 529 -17.28 29.77 8.85
N PHE A 530 -18.20 29.05 9.48
CA PHE A 530 -19.02 29.58 10.56
C PHE A 530 -18.15 30.06 11.75
N ILE A 531 -17.15 29.27 12.15
CA ILE A 531 -16.20 29.66 13.22
C ILE A 531 -15.37 30.88 12.83
N GLU A 532 -14.86 30.93 11.59
CA GLU A 532 -14.12 32.06 11.06
C GLU A 532 -14.95 33.35 11.13
N TYR A 533 -16.22 33.28 10.69
CA TYR A 533 -17.16 34.40 10.78
C TYR A 533 -17.51 34.80 12.22
N ALA A 534 -17.78 33.81 13.09
CA ALA A 534 -18.11 34.04 14.49
C ALA A 534 -16.98 34.74 15.26
N ARG A 535 -15.72 34.40 14.96
CA ARG A 535 -14.54 35.08 15.54
C ARG A 535 -14.44 36.53 15.09
N ALA A 536 -14.73 36.82 13.82
CA ALA A 536 -14.70 38.18 13.30
C ALA A 536 -15.74 39.11 13.96
N TYR A 537 -16.87 38.55 14.42
CA TYR A 537 -17.96 39.33 15.03
C TYR A 537 -17.79 39.57 16.54
N THR A 538 -17.03 38.73 17.25
CA THR A 538 -16.97 38.73 18.73
C THR A 538 -15.71 39.39 19.32
N GLU A 539 -14.80 39.91 18.48
CA GLU A 539 -13.46 40.44 18.86
C GLU A 539 -12.65 39.53 19.81
N ASN A 540 -13.02 38.24 19.91
CA ASN A 540 -12.46 37.31 20.88
C ASN A 540 -11.97 36.04 20.17
N ASP A 541 -10.65 35.91 20.07
CA ASP A 541 -9.99 34.80 19.38
C ASP A 541 -10.27 33.42 20.01
N ASN A 542 -10.77 33.38 21.26
CA ASN A 542 -10.98 32.17 22.05
C ASN A 542 -12.47 31.82 22.26
N LEU A 543 -13.28 31.90 21.21
CA LEU A 543 -14.68 31.47 21.23
C LEU A 543 -14.80 29.95 21.53
N LEU A 544 -15.09 29.60 22.78
CA LEU A 544 -15.28 28.21 23.23
C LEU A 544 -16.75 27.80 23.06
N ILE A 545 -17.09 27.24 21.91
CA ILE A 545 -18.41 26.65 21.67
C ILE A 545 -18.44 25.24 22.27
N SER A 546 -19.42 25.00 23.15
CA SER A 546 -19.61 23.66 23.74
C SER A 546 -19.92 22.59 22.67
N GLU A 547 -19.45 21.37 22.92
CA GLU A 547 -19.58 20.25 21.98
C GLU A 547 -21.05 19.92 21.63
N TRP A 548 -21.99 20.20 22.55
CA TRP A 548 -23.42 19.99 22.30
C TRP A 548 -23.99 21.01 21.29
N ILE A 549 -23.61 22.29 21.39
CA ILE A 549 -24.02 23.35 20.46
C ILE A 549 -23.46 23.05 19.07
N LYS A 550 -22.17 22.68 18.99
CA LYS A 550 -21.52 22.28 17.74
C LYS A 550 -22.28 21.15 17.04
N LYS A 551 -22.64 20.09 17.77
CA LYS A 551 -23.42 18.98 17.22
C LYS A 551 -24.81 19.41 16.74
N SER A 552 -25.47 20.30 17.47
CA SER A 552 -26.78 20.84 17.07
C SER A 552 -26.71 21.61 15.76
N ILE A 553 -25.78 22.58 15.66
CA ILE A 553 -25.60 23.40 14.46
C ILE A 553 -25.20 22.53 13.25
N CYS A 554 -24.26 21.59 13.43
CA CYS A 554 -23.85 20.68 12.35
C CYS A 554 -24.99 19.78 11.88
N SER A 555 -25.85 19.30 12.79
CA SER A 555 -27.05 18.54 12.46
C SER A 555 -28.01 19.35 11.60
N ASP A 556 -28.25 20.62 11.95
CA ASP A 556 -29.17 21.47 11.19
C ASP A 556 -28.59 21.85 9.81
N PHE A 557 -27.30 22.13 9.69
CA PHE A 557 -26.64 22.28 8.39
C PHE A 557 -26.77 21.01 7.53
N THR A 558 -26.61 19.83 8.11
CA THR A 558 -26.75 18.55 7.41
C THR A 558 -28.15 18.37 6.81
N LYS A 559 -29.21 18.74 7.55
CA LYS A 559 -30.60 18.64 7.06
C LYS A 559 -30.84 19.53 5.84
N HIS A 560 -30.34 20.75 5.84
CA HIS A 560 -30.50 21.68 4.72
C HIS A 560 -29.62 21.33 3.52
N LEU A 561 -28.41 20.81 3.73
CA LEU A 561 -27.52 20.39 2.66
C LEU A 561 -28.15 19.35 1.73
N ASN A 562 -28.90 18.40 2.29
CA ASN A 562 -29.59 17.38 1.49
C ASN A 562 -30.61 17.98 0.50
N VAL A 563 -31.21 19.11 0.86
CA VAL A 563 -32.16 19.84 0.01
C VAL A 563 -31.44 20.74 -1.00
N LEU A 564 -30.30 21.32 -0.61
CA LEU A 564 -29.54 22.27 -1.44
C LEU A 564 -28.66 21.59 -2.51
N ILE A 565 -28.13 20.40 -2.26
CA ILE A 565 -27.23 19.70 -3.20
C ILE A 565 -27.86 19.52 -4.61
N PRO A 566 -29.12 19.06 -4.74
CA PRO A 566 -29.78 18.96 -6.06
C PRO A 566 -29.91 20.31 -6.77
N ILE A 567 -30.24 21.37 -6.01
CA ILE A 567 -30.39 22.74 -6.51
C ILE A 567 -29.03 23.25 -7.04
N ILE A 568 -27.96 23.05 -6.28
CA ILE A 568 -26.58 23.42 -6.65
C ILE A 568 -26.12 22.68 -7.91
N LYS A 569 -26.42 21.38 -8.02
CA LYS A 569 -26.10 20.59 -9.21
C LYS A 569 -26.77 21.16 -10.47
N LYS A 570 -28.02 21.60 -10.38
CA LYS A 570 -28.76 22.25 -11.48
C LYS A 570 -28.06 23.54 -11.93
N TYR A 571 -27.66 24.42 -11.01
CA TYR A 571 -26.95 25.66 -11.33
C TYR A 571 -25.51 25.45 -11.83
N ASN A 572 -24.86 24.37 -11.38
CA ASN A 572 -23.51 24.02 -11.82
C ASN A 572 -23.46 23.73 -13.34
N VAL A 573 -24.49 23.10 -13.90
CA VAL A 573 -24.59 22.84 -15.34
C VAL A 573 -24.67 24.15 -16.14
N PHE A 574 -25.45 25.12 -15.65
CA PHE A 574 -25.52 26.46 -16.25
C PHE A 574 -24.15 27.15 -16.25
N PHE A 575 -23.44 27.13 -15.12
CA PHE A 575 -22.13 27.77 -15.00
C PHE A 575 -21.10 27.17 -15.98
N HIS A 576 -21.07 25.84 -16.13
CA HIS A 576 -20.19 25.20 -17.11
C HIS A 576 -20.49 25.64 -18.54
N LYS A 577 -21.79 25.73 -18.91
CA LYS A 577 -22.18 26.26 -20.23
C LYS A 577 -21.74 27.70 -20.41
N LEU A 578 -21.84 28.54 -19.38
CA LEU A 578 -21.42 29.94 -19.45
C LEU A 578 -19.90 30.07 -19.61
N VAL A 579 -19.12 29.25 -18.93
CA VAL A 579 -17.66 29.19 -19.10
C VAL A 579 -17.30 28.81 -20.53
N TYR A 580 -17.95 27.81 -21.11
CA TYR A 580 -17.71 27.42 -22.50
C TYR A 580 -18.09 28.52 -23.50
N HIS A 581 -19.22 29.19 -23.28
CA HIS A 581 -19.61 30.36 -24.08
C HIS A 581 -18.55 31.48 -24.02
N MET A 582 -18.04 31.79 -22.83
CA MET A 582 -17.01 32.83 -22.66
C MET A 582 -15.68 32.42 -23.31
N ARG A 583 -15.28 31.14 -23.25
CA ARG A 583 -14.11 30.64 -23.97
C ARG A 583 -14.27 30.75 -25.48
N TYR A 584 -15.44 30.39 -26.00
CA TYR A 584 -15.77 30.53 -27.41
C TYR A 584 -15.67 31.99 -27.88
N LYS A 585 -16.13 32.95 -27.05
CA LYS A 585 -15.93 34.39 -27.31
C LYS A 585 -14.45 34.77 -27.41
N GLU A 586 -13.60 34.31 -26.50
CA GLU A 586 -12.15 34.57 -26.59
C GLU A 586 -11.57 34.02 -27.90
N HIS A 587 -12.00 32.83 -28.34
CA HIS A 587 -11.56 32.24 -29.60
C HIS A 587 -11.99 33.05 -30.83
N ILE A 588 -13.13 33.74 -30.78
CA ILE A 588 -13.55 34.66 -31.84
C ILE A 588 -12.71 35.95 -31.78
N THR A 589 -12.47 36.49 -30.59
CA THR A 589 -11.84 37.81 -30.41
C THR A 589 -10.33 37.80 -30.68
N ILE A 590 -9.63 36.72 -30.32
CA ILE A 590 -8.16 36.62 -30.42
C ILE A 590 -7.71 35.30 -31.08
N SER A 591 -8.42 34.90 -32.14
CA SER A 591 -8.18 33.64 -32.87
C SER A 591 -6.75 33.47 -33.39
N ASP A 592 -6.10 34.57 -33.75
CA ASP A 592 -4.69 34.67 -34.16
C ASP A 592 -3.72 34.27 -33.04
N LYS A 593 -4.08 34.53 -31.78
CA LYS A 593 -3.21 34.29 -30.61
C LYS A 593 -3.48 32.98 -29.90
N ILE A 594 -4.71 32.46 -29.98
CA ILE A 594 -5.12 31.27 -29.23
C ILE A 594 -5.68 30.15 -30.10
N GLY A 595 -5.74 30.33 -31.42
CA GLY A 595 -6.23 29.36 -32.39
C GLY A 595 -7.70 29.56 -32.75
N GLN A 596 -8.09 29.10 -33.94
CA GLN A 596 -9.45 29.25 -34.46
C GLN A 596 -10.47 28.45 -33.64
N PRO A 597 -11.77 28.85 -33.61
CA PRO A 597 -12.81 28.15 -32.84
C PRO A 597 -12.95 26.66 -33.18
N GLU A 598 -12.65 26.25 -34.40
CA GLU A 598 -12.68 24.85 -34.87
C GLU A 598 -11.68 23.96 -34.13
N THR A 599 -10.69 24.56 -33.47
CA THR A 599 -9.74 23.84 -32.61
C THR A 599 -10.28 23.53 -31.21
N MET A 600 -11.46 24.07 -30.85
CA MET A 600 -12.17 23.69 -29.63
C MET A 600 -12.87 22.34 -29.83
N LYS A 601 -13.09 21.60 -28.73
CA LYS A 601 -13.94 20.40 -28.81
C LYS A 601 -15.37 20.82 -29.17
N LYS A 602 -16.02 20.06 -30.05
CA LYS A 602 -17.38 20.36 -30.55
C LYS A 602 -18.41 20.62 -29.45
N ASN A 603 -18.27 19.97 -28.29
CA ASN A 603 -19.15 20.13 -27.13
C ASN A 603 -18.88 21.39 -26.29
N GLU A 604 -17.78 22.11 -26.53
CA GLU A 604 -17.43 23.38 -25.87
C GLU A 604 -17.83 24.61 -26.70
N MET A 605 -18.27 24.43 -27.94
CA MET A 605 -18.67 25.52 -28.84
C MET A 605 -20.10 25.98 -28.53
N ILE A 606 -20.25 26.91 -27.59
CA ILE A 606 -21.54 27.48 -27.20
C ILE A 606 -21.65 28.91 -27.72
N THR A 607 -22.36 29.09 -28.83
CA THR A 607 -22.52 30.37 -29.53
C THR A 607 -23.44 31.34 -28.80
N GLU A 608 -24.55 30.83 -28.27
CA GLU A 608 -25.55 31.63 -27.56
C GLU A 608 -25.24 31.72 -26.07
N GLN A 609 -25.48 32.89 -25.47
CA GLN A 609 -25.31 33.05 -24.04
C GLN A 609 -26.35 32.18 -23.30
N PRO A 610 -25.93 31.23 -22.44
CA PRO A 610 -26.88 30.38 -21.75
C PRO A 610 -27.77 31.21 -20.83
N THR A 611 -29.04 30.85 -20.77
CA THR A 611 -30.01 31.44 -19.86
C THR A 611 -30.18 30.57 -18.62
N LEU A 612 -30.41 31.22 -17.49
CA LEU A 612 -30.71 30.51 -16.25
C LEU A 612 -32.20 30.16 -16.20
N SER A 613 -32.55 28.89 -16.01
CA SER A 613 -33.96 28.45 -15.87
C SER A 613 -34.68 29.17 -14.72
N HIS A 614 -36.01 29.25 -14.76
CA HIS A 614 -36.81 29.79 -13.64
C HIS A 614 -36.50 29.02 -12.34
N ILE A 615 -36.31 29.77 -11.25
CA ILE A 615 -36.07 29.23 -9.92
C ILE A 615 -37.42 28.86 -9.36
N SER A 616 -37.66 27.58 -9.03
CA SER A 616 -38.99 27.22 -8.54
C SER A 616 -39.25 27.90 -7.21
N LYS A 617 -40.53 28.21 -6.90
CA LYS A 617 -40.90 28.80 -5.60
C LYS A 617 -40.44 27.90 -4.44
N THR A 618 -40.39 26.59 -4.68
CA THR A 618 -39.85 25.59 -3.74
C THR A 618 -38.34 25.73 -3.53
N ASP A 619 -37.56 25.95 -4.60
CA ASP A 619 -36.11 26.17 -4.49
C ASP A 619 -35.82 27.46 -3.72
N GLN A 620 -36.61 28.51 -3.93
CA GLN A 620 -36.48 29.78 -3.22
C GLN A 620 -36.75 29.62 -1.72
N LEU A 621 -37.84 28.94 -1.35
CA LEU A 621 -38.18 28.67 0.06
C LEU A 621 -37.11 27.82 0.76
N ALA A 622 -36.50 26.87 0.06
CA ALA A 622 -35.40 26.06 0.59
C ALA A 622 -34.16 26.91 0.91
N LEU A 623 -33.86 27.90 0.07
CA LEU A 623 -32.73 28.81 0.26
C LEU A 623 -32.97 29.80 1.40
N GLU A 624 -34.17 30.39 1.48
CA GLU A 624 -34.56 31.25 2.60
C GLU A 624 -34.55 30.48 3.92
N SER A 625 -34.99 29.22 3.92
CA SER A 625 -34.94 28.35 5.09
C SER A 625 -33.51 28.08 5.57
N PHE A 626 -32.56 27.86 4.66
CA PHE A 626 -31.15 27.70 5.02
C PHE A 626 -30.56 28.98 5.62
N LEU A 627 -30.86 30.14 5.03
CA LEU A 627 -30.40 31.43 5.54
C LEU A 627 -30.92 31.69 6.96
N ASN A 628 -32.18 31.36 7.21
CA ASN A 628 -32.76 31.49 8.55
C ASN A 628 -32.07 30.57 9.56
N THR A 629 -31.73 29.34 9.17
CA THR A 629 -30.97 28.41 10.02
C THR A 629 -29.55 28.93 10.28
N TRP A 630 -28.88 29.50 9.27
CA TRP A 630 -27.58 30.13 9.43
C TRP A 630 -27.64 31.32 10.41
N ASN A 631 -28.57 32.25 10.18
CA ASN A 631 -28.75 33.43 11.03
C ASN A 631 -29.14 33.03 12.46
N LYS A 632 -29.95 31.98 12.61
CA LYS A 632 -30.28 31.42 13.93
C LYS A 632 -29.04 30.83 14.61
N ALA A 633 -28.19 30.11 13.90
CA ALA A 633 -26.94 29.57 14.44
C ALA A 633 -26.00 30.71 14.88
N VAL A 634 -25.94 31.81 14.12
CA VAL A 634 -25.19 33.01 14.52
C VAL A 634 -25.79 33.65 15.78
N SER A 635 -27.11 33.74 15.90
CA SER A 635 -27.77 34.33 17.08
C SER A 635 -27.69 33.50 18.38
N LEU A 636 -27.25 32.24 18.28
CA LEU A 636 -27.03 31.34 19.41
C LEU A 636 -25.63 31.49 20.03
N LEU A 637 -24.76 32.29 19.41
CA LEU A 637 -23.48 32.75 19.91
C LEU A 637 -23.65 34.11 20.58
#